data_AF-A0A812RAT9-F1
#
_entry.id   AF-A0A812RAT9-F1
#
_cell.length_a   1.000
_cell.length_b   1.000
_cell.length_c   1.000
_cell.angle_alpha   90.00
_cell.angle_beta   90.00
_cell.angle_gamma   90.00
#
_symmetry.space_group_name_H-M   'P 1'
#
loop_
_entity.id
_entity.type
_entity.pdbx_description
1 polymer ?
#
loop_
_entity_poly.entity_id
_entity_poly.type
_entity_poly.pdbx_seq_one_letter_code
_entity_poly.pdbx_strand_id
1 'polypeptide(L)'
;MLSKEQQMVIGKVIPWLNDFFGGSGDPEQTDAVEICTGLSDFLIANFGTDTQSLKNMFLAVQKRLHGMDVGWVFRVTGADDRVPLVEQDVTQQLVLMPWHLSFRPEHSQKGKSKMLNIIRCAADFLEKPYDSLTNPIQLWLPPGLPAAGEPLPDFALGHSIGFTKSLAIKAILFAVHKMKDLSDEDVKHILPQLQALYNFRCTCHTTGSSKFDRFRSLQDKFAEAARPRPDPIQVSTLLMAQAKEEGLAWTECASFMIDDFNGGSTNDAKKLSELETSIVVIYPSLDLDTQQLIDYHWQLYAPKQSAIPYKALATTAFFQGRQSQEVRFVRRKVQYFLFKLQDAKRLKKKINLATGYLDVELFEKFRVMNPQLKVENFRFLADVGAKVASGVPDSQISESDADLDVQKAELAKAMAKVAKEVAGWSSYQEKKSDFARSAKGLAAEAQDEQKALQKQAVEKWQENRYPVRDLQEASHAITFAETCVRKFQDEQSIPDCNMFKVFWMNPSVLGYDSYSGMQAAVATYAPLVAEDPAKTVMIIAEYVEANVGEATQKISECLSQPENRLLVREVLMCFDQNSIPAQSKRPGFHKFFIALSDQCDKEGRLISEFSKSALWKRQMLPVTVKNSVTPIPMLAQKDMVDPRRGFSQAGVVTDLASKPSRRKQWIAGFNIPGAFHDALWQGLTLQQPSGVSWVDVFAYDHSVAEALMRRAASPAVPAPQGIYVGVVWADTNSRDDKHTEKGAAIDSRKENAKISRWLQSSIRRKLQYLAQEKVISIPDWKPLVSFKDMREVPAVQEKDFVATFPGAADTIPFKATYLEEMDKKLNNPDLRDQWDRFVKDHNECYNKSGKPHQGEKRSADEAAGGPPQKKARLLSSESLNPESLTVEQVKEKEGPVVEIDQKTYKIFFTSKGSIWIQTTSCEVELDDTSPLALTFGKFKINEEAEAALKGDKVEMMDVGFGSDVDMCGARKLSDNKPEISPLKTLRAHLQLMEEKKMDVTSIEFACHKLKPRVEKDSAGDAQDRVFDVKKCDPCVFIPQPTPRKITNKKAQPDWDDVGSIALTSPDTKAGWNLKDGSHVEGLVSLKQRWVLMDNDQGLTFNPEKPGIYLTGPIKIEAKKLVRVA
;
A
#
# COMPACT_ATOMS: atom_id res chain seq x y z
N MET A 1 25.50 17.27 -23.65
CA MET A 1 25.44 15.87 -24.12
C MET A 1 26.86 15.41 -24.38
N LEU A 2 27.19 14.14 -24.08
CA LEU A 2 28.51 13.58 -24.36
C LEU A 2 28.73 13.45 -25.86
N SER A 3 29.97 13.65 -26.33
CA SER A 3 30.32 13.29 -27.72
C SER A 3 30.32 11.77 -27.89
N LYS A 4 30.08 11.29 -29.13
CA LYS A 4 30.05 9.86 -29.45
C LYS A 4 31.41 9.19 -29.16
N GLU A 5 32.47 9.94 -29.39
CA GLU A 5 33.86 9.55 -29.16
C GLU A 5 34.14 9.43 -27.66
N GLN A 6 33.66 10.37 -26.84
CA GLN A 6 33.74 10.25 -25.38
C GLN A 6 32.99 9.02 -24.85
N GLN A 7 31.79 8.74 -25.35
CA GLN A 7 31.03 7.55 -24.98
C GLN A 7 31.77 6.25 -25.32
N MET A 8 32.44 6.23 -26.47
CA MET A 8 33.26 5.08 -26.87
C MET A 8 34.45 4.87 -25.92
N VAL A 9 35.14 5.94 -25.51
CA VAL A 9 36.26 5.85 -24.56
C VAL A 9 35.79 5.41 -23.18
N ILE A 10 34.68 5.97 -22.68
CA ILE A 10 34.04 5.54 -21.43
C ILE A 10 33.67 4.05 -21.51
N GLY A 11 33.12 3.62 -22.65
CA GLY A 11 32.79 2.23 -22.96
C GLY A 11 33.99 1.28 -23.08
N LYS A 12 35.23 1.79 -23.11
CA LYS A 12 36.46 0.99 -22.99
C LYS A 12 36.98 0.99 -21.54
N VAL A 13 37.07 2.17 -20.92
CA VAL A 13 37.73 2.35 -19.61
C VAL A 13 36.91 1.75 -18.47
N ILE A 14 35.59 1.94 -18.44
CA ILE A 14 34.74 1.44 -17.35
C ILE A 14 34.63 -0.09 -17.33
N PRO A 15 34.39 -0.77 -18.47
CA PRO A 15 34.44 -2.23 -18.50
C PRO A 15 35.82 -2.77 -18.12
N TRP A 16 36.91 -2.16 -18.59
CA TRP A 16 38.25 -2.58 -18.21
C TRP A 16 38.48 -2.47 -16.70
N LEU A 17 38.05 -1.38 -16.06
CA LEU A 17 38.14 -1.22 -14.61
C LEU A 17 37.31 -2.28 -13.86
N ASN A 18 36.13 -2.62 -14.35
CA ASN A 18 35.30 -3.69 -13.77
C ASN A 18 35.94 -5.06 -13.94
N ASP A 19 36.52 -5.37 -15.10
CA ASP A 19 37.15 -6.66 -15.35
C ASP A 19 38.45 -6.80 -14.57
N PHE A 20 39.25 -5.72 -14.52
CA PHE A 20 40.56 -5.71 -13.86
C PHE A 20 40.44 -5.75 -12.33
N PHE A 21 39.47 -5.04 -11.74
CA PHE A 21 39.31 -4.97 -10.28
C PHE A 21 38.14 -5.79 -9.72
N GLY A 22 37.25 -6.31 -10.58
CA GLY A 22 36.03 -7.02 -10.16
C GLY A 22 36.15 -8.55 -10.08
N GLY A 23 37.21 -9.15 -10.65
CA GLY A 23 37.44 -10.60 -10.63
C GLY A 23 36.37 -11.43 -11.37
N SER A 24 36.56 -12.76 -11.45
CA SER A 24 35.66 -13.68 -12.17
C SER A 24 34.31 -13.91 -11.47
N GLY A 25 34.21 -13.55 -10.18
CA GLY A 25 33.01 -13.74 -9.35
C GLY A 25 32.63 -15.22 -9.10
N ASP A 26 33.57 -16.15 -9.33
CA ASP A 26 33.46 -17.59 -9.09
C ASP A 26 34.27 -17.97 -7.81
N PRO A 27 33.60 -18.28 -6.69
CA PRO A 27 34.28 -18.58 -5.43
C PRO A 27 34.97 -19.96 -5.40
N GLU A 28 34.85 -20.78 -6.44
CA GLU A 28 35.44 -22.14 -6.50
C GLU A 28 36.69 -22.23 -7.41
N GLN A 29 37.09 -21.16 -8.12
CA GLN A 29 38.30 -21.18 -8.96
C GLN A 29 39.52 -20.57 -8.24
N THR A 30 40.63 -21.32 -8.26
CA THR A 30 41.91 -21.02 -7.58
C THR A 30 42.83 -20.05 -8.34
N ASP A 31 42.37 -19.49 -9.46
CA ASP A 31 42.98 -18.32 -10.12
C ASP A 31 42.68 -17.00 -9.37
N ALA A 32 41.88 -17.07 -8.30
CA ALA A 32 41.85 -16.07 -7.26
C ALA A 32 43.19 -16.00 -6.50
N VAL A 33 44.18 -15.33 -7.09
CA VAL A 33 45.11 -14.53 -6.28
C VAL A 33 44.22 -13.57 -5.47
N GLU A 34 44.06 -13.86 -4.17
CA GLU A 34 43.23 -13.14 -3.18
C GLU A 34 41.89 -12.60 -3.70
N ILE A 35 40.85 -13.42 -3.54
CA ILE A 35 39.45 -13.32 -4.01
C ILE A 35 38.81 -11.93 -4.18
N CYS A 36 39.26 -10.84 -3.55
CA CYS A 36 38.79 -9.48 -3.82
C CYS A 36 39.66 -8.47 -3.07
N THR A 37 40.84 -8.13 -3.57
CA THR A 37 41.51 -6.90 -3.13
C THR A 37 40.74 -5.73 -3.73
N GLY A 38 39.84 -5.09 -2.95
CA GLY A 38 39.23 -3.83 -3.36
C GLY A 38 40.33 -2.84 -3.80
N LEU A 39 40.05 -1.82 -4.63
CA LEU A 39 41.11 -0.99 -5.25
C LEU A 39 42.16 -0.50 -4.24
N SER A 40 41.71 -0.11 -3.04
CA SER A 40 42.58 0.22 -1.91
C SER A 40 43.54 -0.91 -1.52
N ASP A 41 43.01 -2.12 -1.31
CA ASP A 41 43.78 -3.30 -0.92
C ASP A 41 44.71 -3.74 -2.08
N PHE A 42 44.28 -3.62 -3.34
CA PHE A 42 45.13 -3.86 -4.51
C PHE A 42 46.32 -2.90 -4.55
N LEU A 43 46.07 -1.61 -4.33
CA LEU A 43 47.12 -0.60 -4.30
C LEU A 43 48.08 -0.83 -3.13
N ILE A 44 47.59 -1.30 -1.98
CA ILE A 44 48.45 -1.70 -0.85
C ILE A 44 49.29 -2.92 -1.21
N ALA A 45 48.69 -3.97 -1.77
CA ALA A 45 49.39 -5.20 -2.12
C ALA A 45 50.51 -4.96 -3.16
N ASN A 46 50.26 -4.06 -4.12
CA ASN A 46 51.19 -3.84 -5.24
C ASN A 46 52.12 -2.63 -5.05
N PHE A 47 51.73 -1.62 -4.26
CA PHE A 47 52.47 -0.36 -4.11
C PHE A 47 52.62 0.11 -2.65
N GLY A 48 52.15 -0.66 -1.67
CA GLY A 48 52.14 -0.26 -0.26
C GLY A 48 53.55 -0.07 0.34
N THR A 49 54.53 -0.81 -0.16
CA THR A 49 55.96 -0.74 0.21
C THR A 49 56.80 0.11 -0.75
N ASP A 50 56.32 0.33 -1.98
CA ASP A 50 56.95 1.16 -3.01
C ASP A 50 55.93 2.13 -3.61
N THR A 51 55.59 3.17 -2.83
CA THR A 51 54.67 4.21 -3.26
C THR A 51 55.25 5.09 -4.37
N GLN A 52 56.58 5.12 -4.51
CA GLN A 52 57.28 5.90 -5.53
C GLN A 52 56.95 5.39 -6.93
N SER A 53 56.85 4.08 -7.13
CA SER A 53 56.43 3.48 -8.41
C SER A 53 55.03 3.93 -8.84
N LEU A 54 54.07 4.01 -7.91
CA LEU A 54 52.73 4.49 -8.20
C LEU A 54 52.71 5.99 -8.54
N LYS A 55 53.48 6.81 -7.80
CA LYS A 55 53.65 8.22 -8.12
C LYS A 55 54.26 8.42 -9.51
N ASN A 56 55.32 7.68 -9.84
CA ASN A 56 55.97 7.73 -11.14
C ASN A 56 55.00 7.38 -12.28
N MET A 57 54.07 6.45 -12.04
CA MET A 57 53.00 6.13 -12.98
C MET A 57 52.09 7.33 -13.24
N PHE A 58 51.63 8.00 -12.17
CA PHE A 58 50.78 9.19 -12.30
C PHE A 58 51.53 10.36 -12.93
N LEU A 59 52.82 10.51 -12.67
CA LEU A 59 53.68 11.50 -13.34
C LEU A 59 53.86 11.17 -14.83
N ALA A 60 53.93 9.90 -15.22
CA ALA A 60 54.01 9.50 -16.62
C ALA A 60 52.72 9.86 -17.38
N VAL A 61 51.55 9.61 -16.78
CA VAL A 61 50.26 10.05 -17.35
C VAL A 61 50.22 11.57 -17.45
N GLN A 62 50.61 12.29 -16.40
CA GLN A 62 50.69 13.75 -16.42
C GLN A 62 51.58 14.26 -17.55
N LYS A 63 52.77 13.66 -17.73
CA LYS A 63 53.69 14.02 -18.82
C LYS A 63 53.07 13.75 -20.21
N ARG A 64 52.34 12.64 -20.36
CA ARG A 64 51.58 12.31 -21.58
C ARG A 64 50.52 13.38 -21.89
N LEU A 65 49.71 13.77 -20.89
CA LEU A 65 48.68 14.81 -21.05
C LEU A 65 49.31 16.17 -21.37
N HIS A 66 50.44 16.50 -20.75
CA HIS A 66 51.16 17.74 -21.04
C HIS A 66 51.69 17.79 -22.48
N GLY A 67 52.15 16.66 -23.03
CA GLY A 67 52.54 16.57 -24.45
C GLY A 67 51.36 16.80 -25.42
N MET A 68 50.12 16.56 -24.97
CA MET A 68 48.90 16.77 -25.77
C MET A 68 48.34 18.20 -25.63
N ASP A 69 48.53 18.83 -24.47
CA ASP A 69 48.14 20.22 -24.20
C ASP A 69 49.29 20.96 -23.49
N VAL A 70 50.10 21.65 -24.29
CA VAL A 70 51.25 22.43 -23.83
C VAL A 70 50.80 23.61 -22.95
N GLY A 71 49.56 24.10 -23.09
CA GLY A 71 48.99 25.18 -22.29
C GLY A 71 48.61 24.79 -20.86
N TRP A 72 48.59 23.49 -20.54
CA TRP A 72 48.20 22.98 -19.23
C TRP A 72 49.21 23.30 -18.10
N VAL A 73 50.48 23.58 -18.43
CA VAL A 73 51.60 23.79 -17.49
C VAL A 73 51.29 24.85 -16.42
N PHE A 74 50.67 25.96 -16.81
CA PHE A 74 50.37 27.07 -15.90
C PHE A 74 49.36 26.72 -14.79
N ARG A 75 48.63 25.60 -14.92
CA ARG A 75 47.67 25.12 -13.90
C ARG A 75 48.28 24.09 -12.93
N VAL A 76 49.50 23.64 -13.16
CA VAL A 76 50.13 22.52 -12.44
C VAL A 76 51.13 22.94 -11.36
N THR A 77 51.63 24.17 -11.40
CA THR A 77 52.69 24.67 -10.50
C THR A 77 52.18 25.20 -9.14
N GLY A 78 50.92 24.95 -8.79
CA GLY A 78 50.26 25.55 -7.61
C GLY A 78 49.81 24.55 -6.54
N ALA A 79 50.28 23.30 -6.57
CA ALA A 79 49.94 22.32 -5.54
C ALA A 79 50.71 22.56 -4.24
N ASP A 80 50.02 22.48 -3.11
CA ASP A 80 50.63 22.51 -1.78
C ASP A 80 51.43 21.23 -1.55
N ASP A 81 52.72 21.38 -1.26
CA ASP A 81 53.70 20.32 -1.05
C ASP A 81 54.17 20.21 0.41
N ARG A 82 53.50 20.93 1.32
CA ARG A 82 53.80 20.97 2.76
C ARG A 82 52.61 20.53 3.59
N VAL A 83 52.90 20.00 4.78
CA VAL A 83 51.86 19.63 5.75
C VAL A 83 51.09 20.89 6.18
N PRO A 84 49.75 20.91 6.06
CA PRO A 84 48.96 22.10 6.35
C PRO A 84 48.87 22.39 7.85
N LEU A 85 48.96 23.67 8.23
CA LEU A 85 48.66 24.15 9.58
C LEU A 85 47.16 24.44 9.68
N VAL A 86 46.40 23.56 10.35
CA VAL A 86 44.94 23.68 10.48
C VAL A 86 44.59 24.16 11.88
N GLU A 87 44.05 25.38 11.99
CA GLU A 87 43.52 25.91 13.24
C GLU A 87 42.16 25.30 13.58
N GLN A 88 41.85 25.19 14.88
CA GLN A 88 40.56 24.67 15.34
C GLN A 88 39.41 25.53 14.80
N ASP A 89 38.37 24.85 14.30
CA ASP A 89 37.16 25.42 13.72
C ASP A 89 37.34 26.31 12.47
N VAL A 90 38.55 26.38 11.92
CA VAL A 90 38.82 27.07 10.65
C VAL A 90 38.83 26.06 9.51
N THR A 91 38.23 26.41 8.36
CA THR A 91 38.33 25.59 7.13
C THR A 91 39.46 26.11 6.27
N GLN A 92 40.51 25.32 6.11
CA GLN A 92 41.64 25.63 5.23
C GLN A 92 41.41 25.03 3.84
N GLN A 93 41.73 25.77 2.78
CA GLN A 93 41.72 25.28 1.40
C GLN A 93 43.13 24.94 0.94
N LEU A 94 43.27 23.81 0.24
CA LEU A 94 44.53 23.29 -0.29
C LEU A 94 44.33 22.88 -1.75
N VAL A 95 45.37 22.96 -2.56
CA VAL A 95 45.40 22.41 -3.91
C VAL A 95 46.33 21.21 -3.90
N LEU A 96 45.84 20.02 -4.23
CA LEU A 96 46.61 18.79 -4.07
C LEU A 96 46.69 17.97 -5.35
N MET A 97 47.66 17.06 -5.35
CA MET A 97 47.89 16.09 -6.40
C MET A 97 47.39 14.70 -6.00
N PRO A 98 47.12 13.81 -6.97
CA PRO A 98 46.66 12.44 -6.68
C PRO A 98 47.55 11.67 -5.70
N TRP A 99 48.87 11.92 -5.73
CA TRP A 99 49.86 11.29 -4.87
C TRP A 99 50.01 11.96 -3.50
N HIS A 100 49.38 13.09 -3.21
CA HIS A 100 49.35 13.64 -1.84
C HIS A 100 48.29 12.91 -0.99
N LEU A 101 47.26 12.37 -1.63
CA LEU A 101 46.13 11.70 -0.98
C LEU A 101 46.39 10.20 -0.79
N SER A 102 46.24 9.71 0.43
CA SER A 102 46.35 8.29 0.74
C SER A 102 45.37 7.41 -0.05
N PHE A 103 45.74 6.14 -0.24
CA PHE A 103 44.85 5.08 -0.70
C PHE A 103 44.59 4.02 0.37
N ARG A 104 45.05 4.24 1.61
CA ARG A 104 44.91 3.28 2.71
C ARG A 104 43.57 3.45 3.45
N PRO A 105 42.85 2.37 3.78
CA PRO A 105 41.58 2.45 4.49
C PRO A 105 41.71 3.13 5.86
N GLU A 106 42.84 2.92 6.55
CA GLU A 106 43.11 3.51 7.87
C GLU A 106 43.17 5.04 7.82
N HIS A 107 43.50 5.61 6.65
CA HIS A 107 43.55 7.05 6.43
C HIS A 107 42.18 7.62 5.99
N SER A 108 41.11 6.82 6.03
CA SER A 108 39.73 7.25 5.78
C SER A 108 38.94 7.17 7.07
N GLN A 109 38.35 8.28 7.53
CA GLN A 109 37.52 8.27 8.75
C GLN A 109 36.32 7.31 8.65
N LYS A 110 35.84 7.05 7.44
CA LYS A 110 34.74 6.13 7.14
C LYS A 110 35.20 4.67 6.91
N GLY A 111 36.51 4.43 6.87
CA GLY A 111 37.08 3.14 6.47
C GLY A 111 36.95 2.87 4.97
N LYS A 112 36.77 1.60 4.60
CA LYS A 112 36.81 1.12 3.21
C LYS A 112 35.68 1.71 2.34
N SER A 113 36.02 2.11 1.12
CA SER A 113 35.04 2.48 0.08
C SER A 113 34.62 1.25 -0.73
N LYS A 114 33.34 1.17 -1.09
CA LYS A 114 32.81 0.09 -1.93
C LYS A 114 33.24 0.24 -3.38
N MET A 115 33.59 -0.86 -4.03
CA MET A 115 34.03 -0.88 -5.43
C MET A 115 33.00 -0.27 -6.36
N LEU A 116 31.72 -0.66 -6.23
CA LEU A 116 30.63 -0.10 -7.04
C LEU A 116 30.58 1.44 -7.00
N ASN A 117 30.81 2.04 -5.84
CA ASN A 117 30.80 3.49 -5.69
C ASN A 117 32.04 4.14 -6.31
N ILE A 118 33.19 3.46 -6.26
CA ILE A 118 34.44 3.93 -6.90
C ILE A 118 34.26 3.92 -8.43
N ILE A 119 33.77 2.82 -8.99
CA ILE A 119 33.54 2.68 -10.44
C ILE A 119 32.48 3.66 -10.93
N ARG A 120 31.38 3.84 -10.19
CA ARG A 120 30.37 4.84 -10.52
C ARG A 120 30.95 6.25 -10.51
N CYS A 121 31.72 6.59 -9.47
CA CYS A 121 32.38 7.90 -9.38
C CYS A 121 33.40 8.09 -10.52
N ALA A 122 34.07 7.02 -10.94
CA ALA A 122 34.99 7.06 -12.08
C ALA A 122 34.23 7.32 -13.40
N ALA A 123 33.08 6.68 -13.61
CA ALA A 123 32.20 6.95 -14.74
C ALA A 123 31.75 8.42 -14.73
N ASP A 124 31.26 8.93 -13.60
CA ASP A 124 30.82 10.32 -13.46
C ASP A 124 31.94 11.32 -13.84
N PHE A 125 33.20 11.04 -13.43
CA PHE A 125 34.36 11.89 -13.75
C PHE A 125 34.81 11.81 -15.21
N LEU A 126 34.56 10.68 -15.88
CA LEU A 126 34.83 10.53 -17.31
C LEU A 126 33.71 11.12 -18.17
N GLU A 127 32.47 11.16 -17.67
CA GLU A 127 31.37 11.87 -18.32
C GLU A 127 31.54 13.38 -18.22
N LYS A 128 31.93 13.88 -17.04
CA LYS A 128 32.11 15.31 -16.78
C LYS A 128 33.39 15.56 -15.98
N PRO A 129 34.18 16.58 -16.32
CA PRO A 129 35.38 16.92 -15.55
C PRO A 129 35.08 17.11 -14.06
N TYR A 130 35.94 16.57 -13.20
CA TYR A 130 35.77 16.71 -11.76
C TYR A 130 35.88 18.17 -11.32
N ASP A 131 34.75 18.74 -10.87
CA ASP A 131 34.70 20.09 -10.33
C ASP A 131 35.02 20.10 -8.83
N SER A 132 36.31 20.27 -8.52
CA SER A 132 36.79 20.36 -7.14
C SER A 132 36.45 21.69 -6.44
N LEU A 133 35.98 22.71 -7.16
CA LEU A 133 35.59 23.99 -6.57
C LEU A 133 34.26 23.89 -5.85
N THR A 134 33.28 23.31 -6.53
CA THR A 134 31.93 23.12 -5.97
C THR A 134 31.84 21.85 -5.13
N ASN A 135 32.77 20.91 -5.33
CA ASN A 135 32.69 19.59 -4.72
C ASN A 135 34.07 19.09 -4.20
N PRO A 136 34.75 19.82 -3.29
CA PRO A 136 36.10 19.49 -2.83
C PRO A 136 36.19 18.16 -2.07
N ILE A 137 37.39 17.58 -2.03
CA ILE A 137 37.72 16.47 -1.12
C ILE A 137 38.02 17.06 0.26
N GLN A 138 37.36 16.56 1.29
CA GLN A 138 37.59 16.98 2.67
C GLN A 138 38.60 16.08 3.35
N LEU A 139 39.59 16.69 3.97
CA LEU A 139 40.77 16.02 4.52
C LEU A 139 40.75 16.04 6.05
N TRP A 140 41.42 15.04 6.61
CA TRP A 140 41.90 15.08 7.98
C TRP A 140 43.37 14.70 7.99
N LEU A 141 44.06 15.07 9.08
CA LEU A 141 45.48 14.82 9.26
C LEU A 141 45.65 13.56 10.12
N PRO A 142 46.12 12.44 9.54
CA PRO A 142 46.34 11.22 10.31
C PRO A 142 47.47 11.39 11.34
N PRO A 143 47.41 10.66 12.47
CA PRO A 143 48.52 10.62 13.42
C PRO A 143 49.78 10.04 12.75
N GLY A 144 50.93 10.67 12.97
CA GLY A 144 52.21 10.27 12.37
C GLY A 144 52.64 11.07 11.14
N LEU A 145 51.89 12.12 10.75
CA LEU A 145 52.37 13.10 9.78
C LEU A 145 53.55 13.94 10.35
N PRO A 146 54.47 14.42 9.48
CA PRO A 146 55.49 15.40 9.84
C PRO A 146 54.87 16.69 10.40
N ALA A 147 55.69 17.54 11.03
CA ALA A 147 55.20 18.78 11.64
C ALA A 147 54.62 19.73 10.58
N ALA A 148 53.65 20.58 10.97
CA ALA A 148 53.06 21.55 10.07
C ALA A 148 54.15 22.44 9.41
N GLY A 149 54.08 22.60 8.09
CA GLY A 149 55.06 23.32 7.29
C GLY A 149 56.25 22.49 6.78
N GLU A 150 56.42 21.24 7.23
CA GLU A 150 57.39 20.28 6.67
C GLU A 150 56.90 19.68 5.34
N PRO A 151 57.80 19.11 4.50
CA PRO A 151 57.41 18.49 3.24
C PRO A 151 56.37 17.38 3.43
N LEU A 152 55.34 17.40 2.59
CA LEU A 152 54.26 16.43 2.64
C LEU A 152 54.70 15.10 2.03
N PRO A 153 54.68 13.98 2.78
CA PRO A 153 55.04 12.68 2.23
C PRO A 153 54.00 12.18 1.22
N ASP A 154 54.45 11.37 0.27
CA ASP A 154 53.56 10.77 -0.73
C ASP A 154 52.54 9.84 -0.05
N PHE A 155 51.29 9.99 -0.46
CA PHE A 155 50.11 9.23 -0.03
C PHE A 155 49.84 9.32 1.47
N ALA A 156 50.17 10.46 2.10
CA ALA A 156 50.08 10.62 3.54
C ALA A 156 48.74 11.22 4.03
N LEU A 157 48.09 12.09 3.25
CA LEU A 157 46.89 12.79 3.72
C LEU A 157 45.66 11.87 3.79
N GLY A 158 44.90 12.04 4.87
CA GLY A 158 43.68 11.31 5.14
C GLY A 158 42.42 12.00 4.61
N HIS A 159 41.32 11.24 4.56
CA HIS A 159 40.04 11.68 4.02
C HIS A 159 38.94 11.67 5.09
N SER A 160 38.38 12.85 5.38
CA SER A 160 37.13 12.96 6.14
C SER A 160 35.98 12.63 5.19
N ILE A 161 35.92 13.30 4.04
CA ILE A 161 34.90 13.10 3.00
C ILE A 161 35.58 13.07 1.63
N GLY A 162 35.31 12.04 0.81
CA GLY A 162 35.82 11.97 -0.57
C GLY A 162 36.89 10.90 -0.82
N PHE A 163 37.08 9.93 0.09
CA PHE A 163 37.97 8.79 -0.14
C PHE A 163 37.64 8.03 -1.42
N THR A 164 36.35 7.84 -1.73
CA THR A 164 35.88 7.23 -2.99
C THR A 164 36.32 8.03 -4.22
N LYS A 165 36.32 9.37 -4.17
CA LYS A 165 36.79 10.23 -5.28
C LYS A 165 38.29 10.09 -5.49
N SER A 166 39.05 10.10 -4.39
CA SER A 166 40.50 9.89 -4.41
C SER A 166 40.87 8.53 -5.04
N LEU A 167 40.13 7.48 -4.70
CA LEU A 167 40.29 6.16 -5.29
C LEU A 167 39.86 6.13 -6.77
N ALA A 168 38.76 6.78 -7.14
CA ALA A 168 38.32 6.87 -8.53
C ALA A 168 39.33 7.62 -9.43
N ILE A 169 39.90 8.72 -8.94
CA ILE A 169 41.00 9.43 -9.59
C ILE A 169 42.16 8.47 -9.88
N LYS A 170 42.60 7.73 -8.85
CA LYS A 170 43.70 6.76 -8.99
C LYS A 170 43.36 5.64 -9.96
N ALA A 171 42.12 5.12 -9.93
CA ALA A 171 41.64 4.08 -10.84
C ALA A 171 41.73 4.53 -12.30
N ILE A 172 41.22 5.72 -12.60
CA ILE A 172 41.24 6.28 -13.96
C ILE A 172 42.67 6.46 -14.44
N LEU A 173 43.53 7.10 -13.63
CA LEU A 173 44.93 7.32 -14.00
C LEU A 173 45.70 6.01 -14.20
N PHE A 174 45.40 5.00 -13.38
CA PHE A 174 45.97 3.66 -13.52
C PHE A 174 45.51 3.00 -14.83
N ALA A 175 44.22 3.04 -15.16
CA ALA A 175 43.67 2.51 -16.40
C ALA A 175 44.30 3.19 -17.62
N VAL A 176 44.37 4.52 -17.64
CA VAL A 176 44.97 5.29 -18.73
C VAL A 176 46.44 4.93 -18.96
N HIS A 177 47.16 4.56 -17.89
CA HIS A 177 48.55 4.11 -18.00
C HIS A 177 48.68 2.65 -18.46
N LYS A 178 47.79 1.76 -18.01
CA LYS A 178 47.93 0.31 -18.22
C LYS A 178 47.21 -0.24 -19.44
N MET A 179 46.15 0.41 -19.90
CA MET A 179 45.39 -0.02 -21.07
C MET A 179 46.21 0.17 -22.35
N LYS A 180 46.56 -0.94 -23.01
CA LYS A 180 47.29 -0.93 -24.29
C LYS A 180 46.45 -0.43 -25.46
N ASP A 181 45.13 -0.65 -25.38
CA ASP A 181 44.18 -0.32 -26.45
C ASP A 181 43.64 1.12 -26.37
N LEU A 182 44.23 1.95 -25.49
CA LEU A 182 43.85 3.36 -25.32
C LEU A 182 44.84 4.27 -26.05
N SER A 183 44.50 4.60 -27.30
CA SER A 183 45.33 5.44 -28.18
C SER A 183 45.43 6.89 -27.70
N ASP A 184 46.40 7.64 -28.21
CA ASP A 184 46.51 9.08 -27.91
C ASP A 184 45.28 9.88 -28.39
N GLU A 185 44.61 9.44 -29.47
CA GLU A 185 43.35 10.03 -29.92
C GLU A 185 42.20 9.74 -28.94
N ASP A 186 42.10 8.51 -28.40
CA ASP A 186 41.14 8.19 -27.34
C ASP A 186 41.35 9.09 -26.11
N VAL A 187 42.61 9.33 -25.72
CA VAL A 187 42.96 10.18 -24.57
C VAL A 187 42.61 11.65 -24.84
N LYS A 188 42.77 12.16 -26.07
CA LYS A 188 42.38 13.53 -26.44
C LYS A 188 40.88 13.78 -26.23
N HIS A 189 40.02 12.79 -26.50
CA HIS A 189 38.57 12.94 -26.33
C HIS A 189 38.13 13.12 -24.87
N ILE A 190 38.92 12.62 -23.91
CA ILE A 190 38.67 12.75 -22.46
C ILE A 190 39.71 13.63 -21.76
N LEU A 191 40.48 14.42 -22.52
CA LEU A 191 41.59 15.22 -22.00
C LEU A 191 41.17 16.20 -20.88
N PRO A 192 40.07 16.97 -21.01
CA PRO A 192 39.62 17.86 -19.92
C PRO A 192 39.28 17.11 -18.64
N GLN A 193 38.71 15.91 -18.75
CA GLN A 193 38.36 15.06 -17.62
C GLN A 193 39.62 14.58 -16.89
N LEU A 194 40.62 14.10 -17.64
CA LEU A 194 41.89 13.65 -17.07
C LEU A 194 42.70 14.78 -16.45
N GLN A 195 42.70 15.96 -17.08
CA GLN A 195 43.35 17.15 -16.52
C GLN A 195 42.73 17.58 -15.19
N ALA A 196 41.41 17.48 -15.05
CA ALA A 196 40.70 17.80 -13.80
C ALA A 196 41.00 16.83 -12.64
N LEU A 197 41.65 15.70 -12.91
CA LEU A 197 42.10 14.77 -11.87
C LEU A 197 43.43 15.18 -11.22
N TYR A 198 44.04 16.28 -11.67
CA TYR A 198 45.24 16.88 -11.07
C TYR A 198 44.94 18.31 -10.60
N ASN A 199 45.69 18.80 -9.61
CA ASN A 199 45.52 20.14 -9.00
C ASN A 199 44.08 20.43 -8.57
N PHE A 200 43.47 19.47 -7.89
CA PHE A 200 42.10 19.62 -7.39
C PHE A 200 42.11 20.28 -6.01
N ARG A 201 41.08 21.09 -5.73
CA ARG A 201 40.90 21.72 -4.43
C ARG A 201 40.40 20.72 -3.39
N CYS A 202 41.01 20.82 -2.21
CA CYS A 202 40.65 20.12 -1.01
C CYS A 202 40.39 21.10 0.13
N THR A 203 39.64 20.65 1.13
CA THR A 203 39.37 21.44 2.34
C THR A 203 39.76 20.64 3.57
N CYS A 204 40.41 21.24 4.55
CA CYS A 204 40.68 20.60 5.83
C CYS A 204 40.04 21.41 6.97
N HIS A 205 39.42 20.72 7.91
CA HIS A 205 38.75 21.30 9.07
C HIS A 205 38.87 20.34 10.25
N THR A 206 39.09 20.86 11.45
CA THR A 206 39.13 20.08 12.69
C THR A 206 38.45 20.84 13.82
N THR A 207 37.72 20.13 14.67
CA THR A 207 37.11 20.63 15.90
C THR A 207 38.02 20.44 17.12
N GLY A 208 39.24 19.92 16.91
CA GLY A 208 40.16 19.58 18.01
C GLY A 208 39.84 18.26 18.72
N SER A 209 38.73 17.58 18.38
CA SER A 209 38.38 16.26 18.88
C SER A 209 38.18 15.27 17.73
N SER A 210 39.02 14.22 17.73
CA SER A 210 38.95 13.12 16.74
C SER A 210 37.56 12.47 16.69
N LYS A 211 36.91 12.31 17.85
CA LYS A 211 35.55 11.73 17.96
C LYS A 211 34.52 12.61 17.28
N PHE A 212 34.49 13.91 17.61
CA PHE A 212 33.53 14.85 17.03
C PHE A 212 33.75 15.05 15.53
N ASP A 213 35.01 15.11 15.08
CA ASP A 213 35.35 15.20 13.67
C ASP A 213 34.83 13.98 12.89
N ARG A 214 34.96 12.77 13.43
CA ARG A 214 34.42 11.55 12.82
C ARG A 214 32.90 11.52 12.76
N PHE A 215 32.23 11.89 13.86
CA PHE A 215 30.76 11.89 13.92
C PHE A 215 30.17 12.94 12.97
N ARG A 216 30.70 14.16 13.01
CA ARG A 216 30.29 15.26 12.12
C ARG A 216 30.50 14.91 10.65
N SER A 217 31.66 14.33 10.31
CA SER A 217 31.97 13.85 8.95
C SER A 217 30.94 12.84 8.41
N LEU A 218 30.42 11.96 9.26
CA LEU A 218 29.42 10.97 8.87
C LEU A 218 28.00 11.59 8.80
N GLN A 219 27.65 12.48 9.72
CA GLN A 219 26.39 13.23 9.71
C GLN A 219 26.28 14.19 8.50
N ASP A 220 27.36 14.88 8.14
CA ASP A 220 27.36 15.77 6.98
C ASP A 220 27.19 14.99 5.67
N LYS A 221 27.73 13.76 5.59
CA LYS A 221 27.42 12.84 4.47
C LYS A 221 25.98 12.36 4.46
N PHE A 222 25.35 12.20 5.63
CA PHE A 222 23.95 11.78 5.72
C PHE A 222 23.00 12.84 5.14
N ALA A 223 23.33 14.12 5.29
CA ALA A 223 22.56 15.25 4.78
C ALA A 223 22.81 15.56 3.29
N GLU A 224 23.88 15.04 2.69
CA GLU A 224 24.26 15.40 1.32
C GLU A 224 23.45 14.61 0.27
N ALA A 225 22.33 15.18 -0.18
CA ALA A 225 21.40 14.56 -1.13
C ALA A 225 22.03 14.16 -2.48
N ALA A 226 23.10 14.85 -2.89
CA ALA A 226 23.80 14.58 -4.16
C ALA A 226 24.68 13.32 -4.11
N ARG A 227 24.82 12.65 -2.96
CA ARG A 227 25.77 11.54 -2.78
C ARG A 227 25.13 10.28 -2.19
N PRO A 228 25.69 9.09 -2.45
CA PRO A 228 25.25 7.87 -1.80
C PRO A 228 25.45 7.96 -0.28
N ARG A 229 24.34 7.96 0.46
CA ARG A 229 24.32 7.88 1.93
C ARG A 229 25.18 6.69 2.40
N PRO A 230 26.06 6.86 3.41
CA PRO A 230 26.81 5.75 3.98
C PRO A 230 25.88 4.62 4.43
N ASP A 231 26.21 3.38 4.09
CA ASP A 231 25.39 2.25 4.53
C ASP A 231 25.67 1.88 5.99
N PRO A 232 24.74 1.16 6.66
CA PRO A 232 24.86 0.80 8.07
C PRO A 232 26.11 0.02 8.47
N ILE A 233 26.73 -0.75 7.56
CA ILE A 233 27.96 -1.48 7.86
C ILE A 233 29.11 -0.49 8.00
N GLN A 234 29.21 0.47 7.07
CA GLN A 234 30.24 1.53 7.14
C GLN A 234 30.09 2.38 8.41
N VAL A 235 28.85 2.60 8.88
CA VAL A 235 28.60 3.28 10.15
C VAL A 235 29.03 2.40 11.33
N SER A 236 28.67 1.12 11.30
CA SER A 236 29.05 0.14 12.33
C SER A 236 30.57 0.05 12.50
N THR A 237 31.32 -0.06 11.39
CA THR A 237 32.79 -0.10 11.43
C THR A 237 33.40 1.15 12.08
N LEU A 238 32.86 2.34 11.78
CA LEU A 238 33.34 3.59 12.38
C LEU A 238 33.06 3.65 13.88
N LEU A 239 31.83 3.32 14.30
CA LEU A 239 31.45 3.36 15.71
C LEU A 239 32.22 2.31 16.52
N MET A 240 32.49 1.13 15.94
CA MET A 240 33.36 0.12 16.56
C MET A 240 34.81 0.60 16.71
N ALA A 241 35.36 1.27 15.69
CA ALA A 241 36.72 1.82 15.77
C ALA A 241 36.81 2.89 16.87
N GLN A 242 35.79 3.73 17.00
CA GLN A 242 35.71 4.73 18.07
C GLN A 242 35.56 4.07 19.45
N ALA A 243 34.71 3.04 19.59
CA ALA A 243 34.56 2.30 20.83
C ALA A 243 35.88 1.64 21.27
N LYS A 244 36.63 1.08 20.30
CA LYS A 244 37.95 0.49 20.54
C LYS A 244 38.98 1.52 21.00
N GLU A 245 38.98 2.73 20.43
CA GLU A 245 39.86 3.83 20.88
C GLU A 245 39.51 4.32 22.28
N GLU A 246 38.22 4.28 22.66
CA GLU A 246 37.75 4.59 24.01
C GLU A 246 37.94 3.42 25.00
N GLY A 247 38.47 2.27 24.54
CA GLY A 247 38.69 1.08 25.36
C GLY A 247 37.41 0.34 25.77
N LEU A 248 36.31 0.56 25.06
CA LEU A 248 34.99 0.01 25.37
C LEU A 248 34.68 -1.24 24.54
N ALA A 249 34.04 -2.24 25.17
CA ALA A 249 33.52 -3.40 24.47
C ALA A 249 32.23 -3.04 23.69
N TRP A 250 32.17 -3.38 22.40
CA TRP A 250 31.04 -3.00 21.53
C TRP A 250 29.68 -3.45 22.07
N THR A 251 29.59 -4.66 22.61
CA THR A 251 28.35 -5.24 23.18
C THR A 251 27.76 -4.43 24.33
N GLU A 252 28.57 -3.64 25.03
CA GLU A 252 28.18 -2.87 26.20
C GLU A 252 27.96 -1.38 25.89
N CYS A 253 28.59 -0.87 24.82
CA CYS A 253 28.54 0.55 24.46
C CYS A 253 27.75 0.86 23.19
N ALA A 254 27.28 -0.14 22.42
CA ALA A 254 26.61 0.09 21.13
C ALA A 254 25.44 1.09 21.19
N SER A 255 24.52 0.93 22.15
CA SER A 255 23.37 1.84 22.29
C SER A 255 23.81 3.27 22.65
N PHE A 256 24.74 3.40 23.60
CA PHE A 256 25.29 4.70 23.99
C PHE A 256 26.00 5.41 22.83
N MET A 257 26.79 4.67 22.04
CA MET A 257 27.51 5.21 20.88
C MET A 257 26.56 5.67 19.76
N ILE A 258 25.45 4.97 19.59
CA ILE A 258 24.39 5.34 18.62
C ILE A 258 23.61 6.56 19.12
N ASP A 259 23.30 6.63 20.41
CA ASP A 259 22.62 7.78 21.01
C ASP A 259 23.50 9.03 20.98
N ASP A 260 24.79 8.92 21.29
CA ASP A 260 25.78 10.00 21.18
C ASP A 260 25.92 10.48 19.73
N PHE A 261 25.98 9.55 18.77
CA PHE A 261 26.00 9.86 17.35
C PHE A 261 24.71 10.57 16.88
N ASN A 262 23.53 10.07 17.26
CA ASN A 262 22.23 10.65 16.87
C ASN A 262 21.93 11.97 17.59
N GLY A 263 22.42 12.13 18.83
CA GLY A 263 22.27 13.32 19.66
C GLY A 263 23.06 14.52 19.16
N GLY A 264 24.13 14.29 18.37
CA GLY A 264 24.94 15.36 17.78
C GLY A 264 24.26 16.19 16.69
N SER A 265 22.99 15.93 16.33
CA SER A 265 22.23 16.71 15.36
C SER A 265 20.73 16.70 15.65
N THR A 266 20.06 17.85 15.52
CA THR A 266 18.59 17.93 15.60
C THR A 266 17.88 17.58 14.29
N ASN A 267 18.60 17.55 13.17
CA ASN A 267 18.07 17.18 11.85
C ASN A 267 18.00 15.66 11.68
N ASP A 268 16.78 15.12 11.49
CA ASP A 268 16.54 13.69 11.32
C ASP A 268 17.21 13.09 10.07
N ALA A 269 17.45 13.89 9.03
CA ALA A 269 18.20 13.43 7.86
C ALA A 269 19.66 13.06 8.19
N LYS A 270 20.22 13.60 9.29
CA LYS A 270 21.58 13.33 9.78
C LYS A 270 21.65 12.17 10.80
N LYS A 271 20.53 11.56 11.16
CA LYS A 271 20.44 10.47 12.14
C LYS A 271 20.29 9.11 11.48
N LEU A 272 20.60 8.05 12.23
CA LEU A 272 20.28 6.67 11.87
C LEU A 272 18.78 6.42 12.07
N SER A 273 18.14 5.79 11.09
CA SER A 273 16.78 5.26 11.24
C SER A 273 16.75 4.00 12.10
N GLU A 274 15.59 3.62 12.64
CA GLU A 274 15.43 2.41 13.47
C GLU A 274 15.96 1.13 12.80
N LEU A 275 15.76 1.02 11.48
CA LEU A 275 16.24 -0.09 10.66
C LEU A 275 17.77 -0.11 10.58
N GLU A 276 18.39 1.04 10.35
CA GLU A 276 19.84 1.19 10.27
C GLU A 276 20.48 0.94 11.64
N THR A 277 19.88 1.44 12.72
CA THR A 277 20.28 1.18 14.11
C THR A 277 20.31 -0.32 14.41
N SER A 278 19.28 -1.06 14.01
CA SER A 278 19.23 -2.52 14.21
C SER A 278 20.39 -3.25 13.51
N ILE A 279 20.75 -2.81 12.31
CA ILE A 279 21.87 -3.40 11.55
C ILE A 279 23.22 -3.04 12.18
N VAL A 280 23.40 -1.77 12.58
CA VAL A 280 24.63 -1.28 13.22
C VAL A 280 24.95 -2.07 14.50
N VAL A 281 23.91 -2.44 15.27
CA VAL A 281 24.03 -3.25 16.48
C VAL A 281 24.35 -4.72 16.17
N ILE A 282 23.64 -5.32 15.20
CA ILE A 282 23.76 -6.76 14.91
C ILE A 282 25.05 -7.10 14.16
N TYR A 283 25.44 -6.32 13.17
CA TYR A 283 26.54 -6.68 12.25
C TYR A 283 27.84 -7.09 12.96
N PRO A 284 28.31 -6.36 13.99
CA PRO A 284 29.53 -6.72 14.74
C PRO A 284 29.43 -8.01 15.54
N SER A 285 28.20 -8.47 15.85
CA SER A 285 27.95 -9.71 16.58
C SER A 285 27.93 -10.95 15.70
N LEU A 286 28.01 -10.79 14.37
CA LEU A 286 28.12 -11.89 13.42
C LEU A 286 29.53 -12.48 13.44
N ASP A 287 29.67 -13.75 13.08
CA ASP A 287 31.01 -14.34 12.89
C ASP A 287 31.75 -13.72 11.70
N LEU A 288 33.08 -13.78 11.74
CA LEU A 288 33.97 -13.12 10.77
C LEU A 288 33.69 -13.58 9.33
N ASP A 289 33.44 -14.88 9.13
CA ASP A 289 33.13 -15.44 7.80
C ASP A 289 31.83 -14.85 7.24
N THR A 290 30.81 -14.71 8.10
CA THR A 290 29.53 -14.10 7.71
C THR A 290 29.67 -12.60 7.42
N GLN A 291 30.47 -11.87 8.21
CA GLN A 291 30.77 -10.46 7.94
C GLN A 291 31.46 -10.28 6.59
N GLN A 292 32.49 -11.09 6.30
CA GLN A 292 33.22 -11.08 5.03
C GLN A 292 32.31 -11.38 3.83
N LEU A 293 31.37 -12.32 3.96
CA LEU A 293 30.41 -12.66 2.90
C LEU A 293 29.41 -11.53 2.63
N ILE A 294 28.91 -10.87 3.68
CA ILE A 294 28.03 -9.70 3.55
C ILE A 294 28.79 -8.54 2.90
N ASP A 295 30.01 -8.29 3.34
CA ASP A 295 30.88 -7.24 2.80
C ASP A 295 31.16 -7.48 1.31
N TYR A 296 31.51 -8.71 0.93
CA TYR A 296 31.70 -9.09 -0.47
C TYR A 296 30.46 -8.78 -1.31
N HIS A 297 29.30 -9.26 -0.88
CA HIS A 297 28.06 -9.09 -1.63
C HIS A 297 27.68 -7.61 -1.76
N TRP A 298 27.86 -6.82 -0.71
CA TRP A 298 27.52 -5.39 -0.72
C TRP A 298 28.60 -4.49 -1.33
N GLN A 299 29.81 -4.99 -1.61
CA GLN A 299 30.79 -4.29 -2.42
C GLN A 299 30.41 -4.27 -3.91
N LEU A 300 29.70 -5.30 -4.36
CA LEU A 300 29.29 -5.50 -5.75
C LEU A 300 27.85 -5.04 -6.03
N TYR A 301 26.96 -5.14 -5.04
CA TYR A 301 25.52 -4.84 -5.21
C TYR A 301 25.04 -3.73 -4.27
N ALA A 302 24.30 -2.76 -4.82
CA ALA A 302 23.62 -1.76 -4.02
C ALA A 302 22.55 -2.42 -3.12
N PRO A 303 22.27 -1.93 -1.89
CA PRO A 303 21.34 -2.58 -0.96
C PRO A 303 19.93 -2.88 -1.49
N LYS A 304 19.43 -2.12 -2.47
CA LYS A 304 18.13 -2.33 -3.14
C LYS A 304 18.16 -3.45 -4.20
N GLN A 305 19.32 -3.68 -4.80
CA GLN A 305 19.60 -4.74 -5.79
C GLN A 305 20.28 -5.94 -5.14
N SER A 306 20.76 -5.76 -3.91
CA SER A 306 21.31 -6.79 -3.05
C SER A 306 20.19 -7.72 -2.65
N ALA A 307 20.44 -8.98 -2.90
CA ALA A 307 19.55 -10.03 -2.46
C ALA A 307 19.68 -10.36 -0.94
N ILE A 308 20.55 -9.63 -0.23
CA ILE A 308 20.51 -9.44 1.23
C ILE A 308 20.09 -7.98 1.49
N PRO A 309 18.79 -7.64 1.48
CA PRO A 309 18.32 -6.27 1.72
C PRO A 309 18.41 -5.90 3.21
N TYR A 310 18.39 -4.61 3.54
CA TYR A 310 18.45 -4.12 4.93
C TYR A 310 17.42 -4.79 5.86
N LYS A 311 16.19 -5.02 5.37
CA LYS A 311 15.15 -5.71 6.15
C LYS A 311 15.52 -7.14 6.53
N ALA A 312 16.32 -7.84 5.73
CA ALA A 312 16.73 -9.21 6.03
C ALA A 312 17.75 -9.26 7.19
N LEU A 313 18.62 -8.25 7.28
CA LEU A 313 19.61 -8.13 8.38
C LEU A 313 19.01 -7.52 9.65
N ALA A 314 18.05 -6.60 9.51
CA ALA A 314 17.41 -5.89 10.62
C ALA A 314 16.26 -6.67 11.29
N THR A 315 16.16 -7.99 11.13
CA THR A 315 15.03 -8.79 11.62
C THR A 315 15.09 -9.00 13.15
N THR A 316 15.03 -7.92 13.92
CA THR A 316 14.98 -7.88 15.40
C THR A 316 13.57 -8.06 15.96
N ALA A 317 12.53 -7.86 15.15
CA ALA A 317 11.14 -7.98 15.59
C ALA A 317 10.71 -9.41 15.99
N PHE A 318 11.51 -10.44 15.67
CA PHE A 318 11.17 -11.85 15.95
C PHE A 318 11.74 -12.40 17.26
N PHE A 319 12.70 -11.73 17.90
CA PHE A 319 13.42 -12.28 19.07
C PHE A 319 13.62 -11.22 20.15
N GLN A 320 12.54 -10.80 20.79
CA GLN A 320 12.65 -9.98 22.00
C GLN A 320 13.48 -10.73 23.06
N GLY A 321 14.70 -10.25 23.31
CA GLY A 321 15.54 -10.64 24.45
C GLY A 321 16.50 -11.82 24.25
N ARG A 322 16.79 -12.29 23.03
CA ARG A 322 17.74 -13.41 22.81
C ARG A 322 18.70 -13.20 21.63
N GLN A 323 19.75 -12.39 21.84
CA GLN A 323 20.80 -12.10 20.84
C GLN A 323 21.38 -13.36 20.16
N SER A 324 21.53 -14.48 20.88
CA SER A 324 22.11 -15.71 20.32
C SER A 324 21.22 -16.45 19.30
N GLN A 325 19.90 -16.23 19.34
CA GLN A 325 18.97 -16.82 18.36
C GLN A 325 18.87 -15.96 17.10
N GLU A 326 18.99 -14.64 17.23
CA GLU A 326 19.01 -13.67 16.13
C GLU A 326 20.21 -13.90 15.20
N VAL A 327 21.42 -14.01 15.77
CA VAL A 327 22.66 -14.27 15.02
C VAL A 327 22.58 -15.58 14.23
N ARG A 328 22.01 -16.65 14.82
CA ARG A 328 21.82 -17.94 14.13
C ARG A 328 20.81 -17.86 12.99
N PHE A 329 19.75 -17.08 13.13
CA PHE A 329 18.73 -16.91 12.10
C PHE A 329 19.27 -16.14 10.90
N VAL A 330 19.96 -15.01 11.13
CA VAL A 330 20.61 -14.23 10.09
C VAL A 330 21.63 -15.10 9.34
N ARG A 331 22.47 -15.85 10.07
CA ARG A 331 23.42 -16.80 9.47
C ARG A 331 22.75 -17.82 8.53
N ARG A 332 21.67 -18.49 8.97
CA ARG A 332 20.94 -19.46 8.13
C ARG A 332 20.34 -18.83 6.89
N LYS A 333 19.83 -17.59 6.98
CA LYS A 333 19.27 -16.86 5.84
C LYS A 333 20.35 -16.47 4.83
N VAL A 334 21.50 -15.97 5.29
CA VAL A 334 22.65 -15.65 4.43
C VAL A 334 23.16 -16.91 3.72
N GLN A 335 23.33 -18.02 4.45
CA GLN A 335 23.75 -19.29 3.87
C GLN A 335 22.75 -19.85 2.84
N TYR A 336 21.45 -19.83 3.16
CA TYR A 336 20.40 -20.26 2.24
C TYR A 336 20.35 -19.38 0.97
N PHE A 337 20.55 -18.08 1.14
CA PHE A 337 20.56 -17.15 0.04
C PHE A 337 21.76 -17.39 -0.91
N LEU A 338 22.95 -17.57 -0.36
CA LEU A 338 24.16 -17.91 -1.13
C LEU A 338 24.00 -19.24 -1.89
N PHE A 339 23.38 -20.24 -1.26
CA PHE A 339 23.03 -21.49 -1.92
C PHE A 339 22.10 -21.28 -3.12
N LYS A 340 21.07 -20.43 -2.99
CA LYS A 340 20.16 -20.11 -4.10
C LYS A 340 20.83 -19.29 -5.22
N LEU A 341 21.76 -18.42 -4.87
CA LEU A 341 22.56 -17.67 -5.84
C LEU A 341 23.49 -18.61 -6.64
N GLN A 342 24.09 -19.60 -5.99
CA GLN A 342 24.88 -20.64 -6.65
C GLN A 342 24.02 -21.47 -7.61
N ASP A 343 22.79 -21.82 -7.22
CA ASP A 343 21.82 -22.53 -8.07
C ASP A 343 21.46 -21.71 -9.31
N ALA A 344 21.18 -20.41 -9.14
CA ALA A 344 20.87 -19.49 -10.23
C ALA A 344 22.07 -19.27 -11.18
N LYS A 345 23.29 -19.20 -10.65
CA LYS A 345 24.53 -19.10 -11.46
C LYS A 345 24.83 -20.40 -12.21
N ARG A 346 24.59 -21.58 -11.60
CA ARG A 346 24.65 -22.87 -12.30
C ARG A 346 23.62 -22.94 -13.42
N LEU A 347 22.42 -22.38 -13.20
CA LEU A 347 21.39 -22.28 -14.23
C LEU A 347 21.83 -21.34 -15.38
N LYS A 348 22.45 -20.19 -15.06
CA LYS A 348 23.02 -19.26 -16.07
C LYS A 348 24.20 -19.88 -16.84
N LYS A 349 25.12 -20.60 -16.18
CA LYS A 349 26.18 -21.38 -16.83
C LYS A 349 25.59 -22.48 -17.73
N LYS A 350 24.53 -23.19 -17.29
CA LYS A 350 23.79 -24.16 -18.12
C LYS A 350 23.09 -23.52 -19.32
N ILE A 351 22.50 -22.33 -19.16
CA ILE A 351 21.86 -21.59 -20.26
C ILE A 351 22.91 -21.11 -21.26
N ASN A 352 24.05 -20.58 -20.80
CA ASN A 352 25.17 -20.18 -21.68
C ASN A 352 25.80 -21.38 -22.40
N LEU A 353 25.84 -22.56 -21.75
CA LEU A 353 26.25 -23.83 -22.36
C LEU A 353 25.24 -24.31 -23.41
N ALA A 354 23.94 -24.15 -23.13
CA ALA A 354 22.85 -24.58 -24.02
C ALA A 354 22.60 -23.63 -25.20
N THR A 355 23.14 -22.40 -25.16
CA THR A 355 22.92 -21.35 -26.18
C THR A 355 24.12 -21.11 -27.10
N GLY A 356 25.18 -21.95 -27.01
CA GLY A 356 26.27 -21.97 -28.01
C GLY A 356 27.29 -20.82 -27.92
N TYR A 357 27.30 -20.03 -26.84
CA TYR A 357 28.22 -18.89 -26.71
C TYR A 357 29.69 -19.31 -26.58
N LEU A 358 29.95 -20.50 -26.01
CA LEU A 358 31.29 -21.06 -25.92
C LEU A 358 31.82 -21.41 -27.32
N ASP A 359 30.94 -21.85 -28.23
CA ASP A 359 31.31 -22.25 -29.59
C ASP A 359 31.77 -21.05 -30.41
N VAL A 360 31.10 -19.89 -30.26
CA VAL A 360 31.46 -18.65 -30.96
C VAL A 360 32.80 -18.08 -30.46
N GLU A 361 33.01 -18.04 -29.15
CA GLU A 361 34.24 -17.49 -28.56
C GLU A 361 35.46 -18.40 -28.81
N LEU A 362 35.27 -19.72 -28.78
CA LEU A 362 36.32 -20.69 -29.10
C LEU A 362 36.68 -20.61 -30.59
N PHE A 363 35.69 -20.48 -31.48
CA PHE A 363 35.90 -20.39 -32.92
C PHE A 363 36.58 -19.08 -33.32
N GLU A 364 36.22 -17.94 -32.71
CA GLU A 364 36.91 -16.66 -32.95
C GLU A 364 38.35 -16.68 -32.46
N LYS A 365 38.62 -17.22 -31.27
CA LYS A 365 39.99 -17.30 -30.73
C LYS A 365 40.88 -18.26 -31.53
N PHE A 366 40.34 -19.37 -32.06
CA PHE A 366 41.11 -20.28 -32.92
C PHE A 366 41.37 -19.71 -34.32
N ARG A 367 40.40 -18.99 -34.90
CA ARG A 367 40.57 -18.33 -36.22
C ARG A 367 41.66 -17.26 -36.19
N VAL A 368 41.86 -16.61 -35.04
CA VAL A 368 42.90 -15.59 -34.83
C VAL A 368 44.28 -16.20 -34.56
N MET A 369 44.36 -17.35 -33.87
CA MET A 369 45.65 -17.95 -33.47
C MET A 369 46.23 -18.97 -34.45
N ASN A 370 45.42 -19.75 -35.16
CA ASN A 370 45.89 -20.62 -36.24
C ASN A 370 44.74 -21.01 -37.20
N PRO A 371 44.66 -20.38 -38.39
CA PRO A 371 43.55 -20.60 -39.32
C PRO A 371 43.49 -21.99 -39.96
N GLN A 372 44.46 -22.88 -39.70
CA GLN A 372 44.47 -24.25 -40.22
C GLN A 372 43.82 -25.30 -39.30
N LEU A 373 43.49 -24.94 -38.06
CA LEU A 373 42.80 -25.85 -37.14
C LEU A 373 41.31 -25.96 -37.51
N LYS A 374 40.86 -27.19 -37.82
CA LYS A 374 39.47 -27.51 -38.12
C LYS A 374 38.78 -28.15 -36.91
N VAL A 375 37.44 -28.09 -36.85
CA VAL A 375 36.61 -28.64 -35.75
C VAL A 375 36.89 -30.14 -35.51
N GLU A 376 37.16 -30.87 -36.59
CA GLU A 376 37.56 -32.29 -36.60
C GLU A 376 38.87 -32.59 -35.85
N ASN A 377 39.69 -31.58 -35.55
CA ASN A 377 40.94 -31.75 -34.82
C ASN A 377 40.76 -31.80 -33.30
N PHE A 378 39.53 -31.58 -32.78
CA PHE A 378 39.22 -31.53 -31.35
C PHE A 378 38.36 -32.72 -30.93
N ARG A 379 39.02 -33.81 -30.52
CA ARG A 379 38.37 -35.08 -30.12
C ARG A 379 37.30 -34.96 -29.05
N PHE A 380 37.39 -33.98 -28.14
CA PHE A 380 36.42 -33.83 -27.05
C PHE A 380 35.04 -33.32 -27.51
N LEU A 381 34.94 -32.70 -28.70
CA LEU A 381 33.67 -32.22 -29.25
C LEU A 381 32.79 -33.36 -29.79
N ALA A 382 33.40 -34.51 -30.10
CA ALA A 382 32.67 -35.72 -30.53
C ALA A 382 31.92 -36.39 -29.37
N ASP A 383 32.43 -36.28 -28.14
CA ASP A 383 31.82 -36.90 -26.94
C ASP A 383 30.56 -36.17 -26.46
N VAL A 384 30.29 -34.95 -26.95
CA VAL A 384 29.13 -34.13 -26.55
C VAL A 384 28.02 -34.11 -27.61
N GLY A 385 28.11 -34.96 -28.64
CA GLY A 385 27.02 -35.17 -29.60
C GLY A 385 26.87 -34.11 -30.70
N ALA A 386 27.93 -33.38 -31.04
CA ALA A 386 27.92 -32.47 -32.18
C ALA A 386 27.87 -33.26 -33.50
N LYS A 387 26.79 -33.11 -34.28
CA LYS A 387 26.72 -33.64 -35.66
C LYS A 387 27.51 -32.72 -36.60
N VAL A 388 28.47 -33.32 -37.29
CA VAL A 388 29.29 -32.68 -38.33
C VAL A 388 28.40 -32.37 -39.54
N ALA A 389 28.32 -31.10 -39.94
CA ALA A 389 27.83 -30.74 -41.28
C ALA A 389 28.88 -31.21 -42.30
N SER A 390 28.50 -32.18 -43.12
CA SER A 390 29.34 -32.79 -44.14
C SER A 390 29.69 -31.79 -45.26
N GLY A 391 30.98 -31.65 -45.52
CA GLY A 391 31.54 -31.51 -46.87
C GLY A 391 31.34 -30.17 -47.60
N VAL A 392 32.46 -29.50 -47.85
CA VAL A 392 32.59 -28.57 -48.98
C VAL A 392 32.28 -29.33 -50.27
N PRO A 393 31.40 -28.85 -51.17
CA PRO A 393 31.12 -29.54 -52.42
C PRO A 393 32.29 -29.38 -53.38
N ASP A 394 32.78 -30.51 -53.87
CA ASP A 394 33.40 -30.57 -55.19
C ASP A 394 32.38 -30.12 -56.24
N SER A 395 32.91 -29.48 -57.27
CA SER A 395 32.19 -28.92 -58.42
C SER A 395 31.22 -29.92 -59.08
N GLN A 396 29.94 -29.84 -58.71
CA GLN A 396 28.74 -30.01 -59.52
C GLN A 396 27.51 -29.85 -58.60
N ILE A 397 27.18 -28.60 -58.24
CA ILE A 397 25.89 -28.29 -57.58
C ILE A 397 24.81 -28.45 -58.65
N SER A 398 23.88 -29.38 -58.44
CA SER A 398 22.66 -29.45 -59.24
C SER A 398 21.82 -28.19 -58.94
N GLU A 399 21.21 -27.55 -59.94
CA GLU A 399 20.34 -26.37 -59.76
C GLU A 399 19.27 -26.59 -58.65
N SER A 400 18.84 -27.84 -58.47
CA SER A 400 17.93 -28.30 -57.42
C SER A 400 18.42 -28.00 -55.98
N ASP A 401 19.70 -28.18 -55.69
CA ASP A 401 20.24 -28.00 -54.33
C ASP A 401 20.43 -26.51 -53.99
N ALA A 402 20.82 -25.70 -54.98
CA ALA A 402 20.89 -24.25 -54.85
C ALA A 402 19.50 -23.63 -54.63
N ASP A 403 18.48 -24.11 -55.38
CA ASP A 403 17.11 -23.66 -55.22
C ASP A 403 16.52 -24.02 -53.84
N LEU A 404 16.87 -25.18 -53.29
CA LEU A 404 16.46 -25.59 -51.95
C LEU A 404 17.06 -24.68 -50.87
N ASP A 405 18.34 -24.32 -50.98
CA ASP A 405 19.00 -23.46 -50.01
C ASP A 405 18.54 -22.00 -50.10
N VAL A 406 18.18 -21.52 -51.28
CA VAL A 406 17.51 -20.21 -51.47
C VAL A 406 16.13 -20.21 -50.78
N GLN A 407 15.33 -21.28 -50.93
CA GLN A 407 14.03 -21.39 -50.27
C GLN A 407 14.14 -21.49 -48.75
N LYS A 408 15.15 -22.20 -48.21
CA LYS A 408 15.45 -22.22 -46.77
C LYS A 408 15.81 -20.84 -46.24
N ALA A 409 16.62 -20.08 -46.99
CA ALA A 409 17.01 -18.73 -46.62
C ALA A 409 15.80 -17.76 -46.61
N GLU A 410 14.90 -17.86 -47.60
CA GLU A 410 13.67 -17.06 -47.64
C GLU A 410 12.71 -17.44 -46.49
N LEU A 411 12.56 -18.73 -46.15
CA LEU A 411 11.79 -19.17 -44.98
C LEU A 411 12.36 -18.59 -43.67
N ALA A 412 13.67 -18.72 -43.46
CA ALA A 412 14.35 -18.19 -42.27
C ALA A 412 14.19 -16.67 -42.15
N LYS A 413 14.31 -15.94 -43.28
CA LYS A 413 14.10 -14.49 -43.36
C LYS A 413 12.65 -14.11 -43.04
N ALA A 414 11.67 -14.87 -43.54
CA ALA A 414 10.26 -14.64 -43.25
C ALA A 414 9.93 -14.87 -41.75
N MET A 415 10.42 -15.96 -41.16
CA MET A 415 10.24 -16.24 -39.72
C MET A 415 10.90 -15.17 -38.85
N ALA A 416 12.14 -14.76 -39.17
CA ALA A 416 12.84 -13.70 -38.45
C ALA A 416 12.11 -12.36 -38.54
N LYS A 417 11.49 -12.07 -39.68
CA LYS A 417 10.70 -10.84 -39.89
C LYS A 417 9.43 -10.84 -39.03
N VAL A 418 8.68 -11.94 -39.00
CA VAL A 418 7.50 -12.08 -38.14
C VAL A 418 7.90 -11.99 -36.67
N ALA A 419 8.99 -12.66 -36.26
CA ALA A 419 9.50 -12.58 -34.89
C ALA A 419 9.85 -11.14 -34.47
N LYS A 420 10.43 -10.34 -35.37
CA LYS A 420 10.70 -8.91 -35.14
C LYS A 420 9.41 -8.10 -34.96
N GLU A 421 8.39 -8.36 -35.77
CA GLU A 421 7.09 -7.69 -35.67
C GLU A 421 6.34 -8.08 -34.38
N VAL A 422 6.37 -9.36 -34.00
CA VAL A 422 5.84 -9.85 -32.71
C VAL A 422 6.55 -9.19 -31.53
N ALA A 423 7.88 -9.10 -31.55
CA ALA A 423 8.64 -8.41 -30.51
C ALA A 423 8.30 -6.91 -30.43
N GLY A 424 8.13 -6.25 -31.58
CA GLY A 424 7.67 -4.86 -31.65
C GLY A 424 6.27 -4.67 -31.07
N TRP A 425 5.34 -5.58 -31.37
CA TRP A 425 4.00 -5.60 -30.82
C TRP A 425 3.98 -5.84 -29.30
N SER A 426 4.75 -6.81 -28.81
CA SER A 426 4.90 -7.06 -27.37
C SER A 426 5.44 -5.84 -26.63
N SER A 427 6.44 -5.15 -27.20
CA SER A 427 6.96 -3.90 -26.63
C SER A 427 5.91 -2.77 -26.65
N TYR A 428 5.09 -2.68 -27.69
CA TYR A 428 3.97 -1.74 -27.73
C TYR A 428 2.92 -2.06 -26.66
N GLN A 429 2.52 -3.33 -26.51
CA GLN A 429 1.56 -3.77 -25.48
C GLN A 429 2.06 -3.46 -24.07
N GLU A 430 3.36 -3.67 -23.81
CA GLU A 430 4.01 -3.27 -22.56
C GLU A 430 3.92 -1.75 -22.35
N LYS A 431 4.29 -0.94 -23.35
CA LYS A 431 4.18 0.54 -23.27
C LYS A 431 2.74 1.02 -23.09
N LYS A 432 1.77 0.39 -23.75
CA LYS A 432 0.33 0.70 -23.62
C LYS A 432 -0.16 0.38 -22.21
N SER A 433 0.25 -0.78 -21.66
CA SER A 433 -0.02 -1.18 -20.29
C SER A 433 0.61 -0.20 -19.29
N ASP A 434 1.88 0.17 -19.47
CA ASP A 434 2.61 1.13 -18.64
C ASP A 434 2.00 2.53 -18.68
N PHE A 435 1.58 2.98 -19.86
CA PHE A 435 0.87 4.24 -20.03
C PHE A 435 -0.44 4.24 -19.24
N ALA A 436 -1.26 3.19 -19.40
CA ALA A 436 -2.53 3.04 -18.70
C ALA A 436 -2.33 2.96 -17.18
N ARG A 437 -1.31 2.22 -16.72
CA ARG A 437 -0.93 2.11 -15.31
C ARG A 437 -0.53 3.48 -14.75
N SER A 438 0.39 4.17 -15.43
CA SER A 438 0.86 5.50 -15.01
C SER A 438 -0.25 6.55 -15.05
N ALA A 439 -1.19 6.44 -16.00
CA ALA A 439 -2.36 7.33 -16.09
C ALA A 439 -3.25 7.18 -14.86
N LYS A 440 -3.45 5.94 -14.39
CA LYS A 440 -4.16 5.66 -13.14
C LYS A 440 -3.40 6.21 -11.94
N GLY A 441 -2.08 6.04 -11.89
CA GLY A 441 -1.23 6.60 -10.84
C GLY A 441 -1.37 8.11 -10.72
N LEU A 442 -1.22 8.85 -11.83
CA LEU A 442 -1.35 10.31 -11.86
C LEU A 442 -2.76 10.79 -11.53
N ALA A 443 -3.79 10.11 -12.06
CA ALA A 443 -5.18 10.42 -11.74
C ALA A 443 -5.45 10.25 -10.23
N ALA A 444 -4.93 9.18 -9.63
CA ALA A 444 -5.07 8.92 -8.21
C ALA A 444 -4.31 9.96 -7.35
N GLU A 445 -3.11 10.38 -7.75
CA GLU A 445 -2.35 11.41 -7.04
C GLU A 445 -3.09 12.76 -7.02
N ALA A 446 -3.58 13.19 -8.19
CA ALA A 446 -4.37 14.42 -8.29
C ALA A 446 -5.66 14.36 -7.47
N GLN A 447 -6.34 13.21 -7.46
CA GLN A 447 -7.53 13.00 -6.65
C GLN A 447 -7.21 12.97 -5.15
N ASP A 448 -6.13 12.33 -4.72
CA ASP A 448 -5.73 12.24 -3.32
C ASP A 448 -5.38 13.62 -2.76
N GLU A 449 -4.64 14.44 -3.52
CA GLU A 449 -4.33 15.83 -3.15
C GLU A 449 -5.62 16.65 -2.98
N GLN A 450 -6.54 16.55 -3.97
CA GLN A 450 -7.80 17.27 -3.90
C GLN A 450 -8.68 16.79 -2.73
N LYS A 451 -8.75 15.48 -2.47
CA LYS A 451 -9.46 14.91 -1.33
C LYS A 451 -8.86 15.35 0.00
N ALA A 452 -7.54 15.45 0.10
CA ALA A 452 -6.86 15.95 1.31
C ALA A 452 -7.27 17.39 1.61
N LEU A 453 -7.32 18.26 0.59
CA LEU A 453 -7.80 19.63 0.72
C LEU A 453 -9.29 19.68 1.12
N GLN A 454 -10.14 18.87 0.47
CA GLN A 454 -11.55 18.77 0.84
C GLN A 454 -11.73 18.33 2.30
N LYS A 455 -10.98 17.31 2.73
CA LYS A 455 -11.02 16.80 4.10
C LYS A 455 -10.62 17.87 5.10
N GLN A 456 -9.55 18.60 4.84
CA GLN A 456 -9.10 19.71 5.70
C GLN A 456 -10.15 20.82 5.78
N ALA A 457 -10.78 21.18 4.65
CA ALA A 457 -11.86 22.17 4.61
C ALA A 457 -13.08 21.72 5.43
N VAL A 458 -13.50 20.45 5.29
CA VAL A 458 -14.63 19.90 6.04
C VAL A 458 -14.30 19.78 7.53
N GLU A 459 -13.09 19.34 7.90
CA GLU A 459 -12.65 19.23 9.29
C GLU A 459 -12.64 20.60 9.98
N LYS A 460 -12.05 21.62 9.34
CA LYS A 460 -12.07 23.00 9.84
C LYS A 460 -13.49 23.53 9.99
N TRP A 461 -14.35 23.27 9.00
CA TRP A 461 -15.75 23.70 9.05
C TRP A 461 -16.54 22.99 10.16
N GLN A 462 -16.31 21.69 10.33
CA GLN A 462 -16.88 20.90 11.42
C GLN A 462 -16.47 21.45 12.78
N GLU A 463 -15.19 21.70 13.02
CA GLU A 463 -14.71 22.22 14.31
C GLU A 463 -15.30 23.59 14.65
N ASN A 464 -15.58 24.41 13.63
CA ASN A 464 -16.13 25.76 13.83
C ASN A 464 -17.66 25.79 13.95
N ARG A 465 -18.38 24.90 13.26
CA ARG A 465 -19.86 24.95 13.16
C ARG A 465 -20.58 23.78 13.83
N TYR A 466 -19.91 22.64 13.98
CA TYR A 466 -20.48 21.40 14.52
C TYR A 466 -19.51 20.68 15.49
N PRO A 467 -18.89 21.38 16.47
CA PRO A 467 -18.00 20.75 17.43
C PRO A 467 -18.70 19.67 18.26
N VAL A 468 -17.99 18.56 18.50
CA VAL A 468 -18.45 17.44 19.34
C VAL A 468 -17.33 17.00 20.25
N ARG A 469 -17.63 16.76 21.53
CA ARG A 469 -16.64 16.34 22.53
C ARG A 469 -17.22 15.36 23.56
N ASP A 470 -16.41 14.37 23.94
CA ASP A 470 -16.66 13.56 25.12
C ASP A 470 -16.21 14.28 26.39
N LEU A 471 -17.02 14.22 27.44
CA LEU A 471 -16.79 14.89 28.70
C LEU A 471 -17.04 13.94 29.86
N GLN A 472 -16.41 14.22 31.00
CA GLN A 472 -16.54 13.39 32.20
C GLN A 472 -17.84 13.67 32.98
N GLU A 473 -18.34 14.91 32.91
CA GLU A 473 -19.48 15.39 33.69
C GLU A 473 -20.26 16.45 32.92
N ALA A 474 -21.54 16.61 33.26
CA ALA A 474 -22.43 17.62 32.66
C ALA A 474 -21.92 19.05 32.88
N SER A 475 -21.29 19.35 34.01
CA SER A 475 -20.73 20.66 34.35
C SER A 475 -19.69 21.14 33.33
N HIS A 476 -18.83 20.24 32.84
CA HIS A 476 -17.83 20.55 31.82
C HIS A 476 -18.45 20.89 30.46
N ALA A 477 -19.69 20.47 30.21
CA ALA A 477 -20.38 20.73 28.95
C ALA A 477 -20.66 22.21 28.74
N ILE A 478 -20.93 22.94 29.83
CA ILE A 478 -21.18 24.38 29.81
C ILE A 478 -19.92 25.10 29.32
N THR A 479 -18.78 24.85 29.95
CA THR A 479 -17.50 25.47 29.58
C THR A 479 -17.15 25.20 28.13
N PHE A 480 -17.35 23.96 27.67
CA PHE A 480 -17.12 23.60 26.27
C PHE A 480 -18.06 24.33 25.31
N ALA A 481 -19.36 24.35 25.61
CA ALA A 481 -20.36 25.03 24.79
C ALA A 481 -20.12 26.54 24.72
N GLU A 482 -19.92 27.21 25.85
CA GLU A 482 -19.62 28.65 25.89
C GLU A 482 -18.35 29.00 25.12
N THR A 483 -17.31 28.17 25.21
CA THR A 483 -16.06 28.38 24.45
C THR A 483 -16.32 28.29 22.94
N CYS A 484 -17.09 27.30 22.50
CA CYS A 484 -17.44 27.14 21.08
C CYS A 484 -18.32 28.29 20.58
N VAL A 485 -19.29 28.72 21.41
CA VAL A 485 -20.21 29.81 21.12
C VAL A 485 -19.47 31.13 20.95
N ARG A 486 -18.57 31.49 21.88
CA ARG A 486 -17.77 32.72 21.77
C ARG A 486 -16.91 32.72 20.51
N LYS A 487 -16.20 31.63 20.24
CA LYS A 487 -15.40 31.49 19.02
C LYS A 487 -16.25 31.71 17.76
N PHE A 488 -17.46 31.16 17.73
CA PHE A 488 -18.38 31.33 16.62
C PHE A 488 -18.91 32.76 16.47
N GLN A 489 -19.21 33.43 17.59
CA GLN A 489 -19.65 34.82 17.58
C GLN A 489 -18.57 35.73 17.00
N ASP A 490 -17.32 35.54 17.41
CA ASP A 490 -16.16 36.28 16.88
C ASP A 490 -16.02 36.06 15.38
N GLU A 491 -16.07 34.80 14.92
CA GLU A 491 -15.94 34.44 13.50
C GLU A 491 -17.08 34.98 12.63
N GLN A 492 -18.30 35.06 13.15
CA GLN A 492 -19.47 35.56 12.40
C GLN A 492 -19.78 37.04 12.66
N SER A 493 -18.98 37.71 13.49
CA SER A 493 -19.23 39.10 13.92
C SER A 493 -20.65 39.30 14.49
N ILE A 494 -21.11 38.36 15.32
CA ILE A 494 -22.42 38.39 15.96
C ILE A 494 -22.25 38.96 17.37
N PRO A 495 -22.89 40.10 17.71
CA PRO A 495 -22.84 40.65 19.06
C PRO A 495 -23.41 39.68 20.11
N ASP A 496 -22.85 39.68 21.31
CA ASP A 496 -23.36 38.88 22.45
C ASP A 496 -24.85 39.12 22.72
N CYS A 497 -25.30 40.36 22.55
CA CYS A 497 -26.70 40.71 22.71
C CYS A 497 -27.62 40.13 21.64
N ASN A 498 -27.12 39.43 20.62
CA ASN A 498 -27.90 38.86 19.51
C ASN A 498 -27.74 37.33 19.37
N MET A 499 -27.19 36.66 20.40
CA MET A 499 -26.97 35.21 20.40
C MET A 499 -28.06 34.48 21.20
N PHE A 500 -28.81 33.58 20.55
CA PHE A 500 -29.81 32.73 21.18
C PHE A 500 -29.22 31.37 21.59
N LYS A 501 -29.73 30.78 22.67
CA LYS A 501 -29.29 29.47 23.17
C LYS A 501 -30.45 28.47 23.22
N VAL A 502 -30.27 27.31 22.59
CA VAL A 502 -31.24 26.21 22.57
C VAL A 502 -30.57 24.97 23.17
N PHE A 503 -31.04 24.55 24.35
CA PHE A 503 -30.63 23.27 24.94
C PHE A 503 -31.56 22.17 24.44
N TRP A 504 -31.03 21.29 23.60
CA TRP A 504 -31.73 20.11 23.10
C TRP A 504 -31.38 18.89 23.94
N MET A 505 -32.39 18.29 24.56
CA MET A 505 -32.22 17.13 25.44
C MET A 505 -33.05 15.97 24.92
N ASN A 506 -32.40 14.96 24.34
CA ASN A 506 -33.05 13.70 23.97
C ASN A 506 -32.68 12.58 24.96
N PRO A 507 -33.37 12.42 26.10
CA PRO A 507 -33.02 11.39 27.08
C PRO A 507 -33.25 9.96 26.57
N SER A 508 -34.01 9.77 25.49
CA SER A 508 -34.35 8.43 25.00
C SER A 508 -33.14 7.63 24.49
N VAL A 509 -32.10 8.33 24.05
CA VAL A 509 -30.85 7.72 23.56
C VAL A 509 -30.11 6.98 24.67
N LEU A 510 -30.31 7.39 25.92
CA LEU A 510 -29.71 6.77 27.11
C LEU A 510 -30.41 5.46 27.52
N GLY A 511 -31.62 5.20 27.02
CA GLY A 511 -32.34 3.97 27.34
C GLY A 511 -32.80 3.90 28.79
N TYR A 512 -32.31 2.91 29.55
CA TYR A 512 -32.74 2.70 30.93
C TYR A 512 -32.31 3.82 31.88
N ASP A 513 -31.21 4.51 31.57
CA ASP A 513 -30.67 5.63 32.35
C ASP A 513 -31.23 7.01 31.90
N SER A 514 -32.28 7.00 31.07
CA SER A 514 -32.92 8.21 30.55
C SER A 514 -33.35 9.19 31.65
N TYR A 515 -33.95 8.69 32.73
CA TYR A 515 -34.45 9.55 33.80
C TYR A 515 -33.33 10.16 34.66
N SER A 516 -32.35 9.35 35.10
CA SER A 516 -31.21 9.84 35.90
C SER A 516 -30.35 10.82 35.11
N GLY A 517 -30.08 10.51 33.84
CA GLY A 517 -29.39 11.42 32.93
C GLY A 517 -30.15 12.73 32.74
N MET A 518 -31.47 12.66 32.57
CA MET A 518 -32.32 13.85 32.45
C MET A 518 -32.32 14.70 33.73
N GLN A 519 -32.44 14.11 34.92
CA GLN A 519 -32.38 14.86 36.18
C GLN A 519 -31.05 15.61 36.33
N ALA A 520 -29.93 14.94 36.04
CA ALA A 520 -28.61 15.55 36.08
C ALA A 520 -28.46 16.69 35.04
N ALA A 521 -29.01 16.51 33.84
CA ALA A 521 -29.04 17.57 32.83
C ALA A 521 -29.89 18.77 33.27
N VAL A 522 -31.13 18.55 33.74
CA VAL A 522 -32.01 19.64 34.19
C VAL A 522 -31.36 20.43 35.33
N ALA A 523 -30.79 19.76 36.33
CA ALA A 523 -30.07 20.42 37.42
C ALA A 523 -28.88 21.28 36.94
N THR A 524 -28.26 20.91 35.82
CA THR A 524 -27.11 21.63 35.24
C THR A 524 -27.54 22.80 34.36
N TYR A 525 -28.56 22.63 33.52
CA TYR A 525 -28.91 23.59 32.47
C TYR A 525 -30.10 24.50 32.82
N ALA A 526 -30.99 24.12 33.74
CA ALA A 526 -32.10 24.99 34.17
C ALA A 526 -31.61 26.32 34.77
N PRO A 527 -30.54 26.36 35.61
CA PRO A 527 -29.97 27.61 36.09
C PRO A 527 -29.52 28.55 34.96
N LEU A 528 -28.99 28.00 33.86
CA LEU A 528 -28.55 28.79 32.70
C LEU A 528 -29.73 29.40 31.92
N VAL A 529 -30.87 28.71 31.87
CA VAL A 529 -32.11 29.27 31.32
C VAL A 529 -32.58 30.47 32.16
N ALA A 530 -32.38 30.43 33.48
CA ALA A 530 -32.72 31.52 34.37
C ALA A 530 -31.69 32.68 34.35
N GLU A 531 -30.42 32.41 34.02
CA GLU A 531 -29.36 33.42 33.92
C GLU A 531 -29.54 34.35 32.70
N ASP A 532 -29.89 33.79 31.53
CA ASP A 532 -30.26 34.55 30.33
C ASP A 532 -31.70 34.22 29.88
N PRO A 533 -32.71 34.73 30.63
CA PRO A 533 -34.10 34.35 30.46
C PRO A 533 -34.70 34.83 29.14
N ALA A 534 -34.14 35.88 28.54
CA ALA A 534 -34.63 36.46 27.30
C ALA A 534 -34.35 35.54 26.09
N LYS A 535 -33.16 34.91 26.05
CA LYS A 535 -32.63 34.27 24.84
C LYS A 535 -32.34 32.79 24.95
N THR A 536 -32.70 32.18 26.07
CA THR A 536 -32.44 30.76 26.32
C THR A 536 -33.73 29.96 26.37
N VAL A 537 -33.74 28.79 25.74
CA VAL A 537 -34.84 27.81 25.78
C VAL A 537 -34.30 26.41 25.95
N MET A 538 -35.06 25.57 26.65
CA MET A 538 -34.80 24.15 26.77
C MET A 538 -35.91 23.35 26.08
N ILE A 539 -35.52 22.37 25.27
CA ILE A 539 -36.42 21.45 24.55
C ILE A 539 -36.08 20.02 24.98
N ILE A 540 -37.06 19.31 25.52
CA ILE A 540 -36.92 17.91 25.93
C ILE A 540 -37.66 17.01 24.94
N ALA A 541 -36.86 16.24 24.20
CA ALA A 541 -37.24 15.28 23.19
C ALA A 541 -37.26 13.85 23.77
N GLU A 542 -38.23 13.49 24.61
CA GLU A 542 -38.33 12.13 25.17
C GLU A 542 -39.00 11.16 24.18
N TYR A 543 -38.55 9.91 24.08
CA TYR A 543 -39.08 8.90 23.15
C TYR A 543 -39.21 7.51 23.80
N VAL A 544 -40.04 7.39 24.82
CA VAL A 544 -40.27 6.09 25.50
C VAL A 544 -41.51 5.41 24.91
N GLU A 545 -41.57 4.08 24.99
CA GLU A 545 -42.66 3.27 24.42
C GLU A 545 -43.33 2.32 25.42
N ALA A 546 -42.63 1.94 26.50
CA ALA A 546 -43.19 1.24 27.65
C ALA A 546 -43.23 2.22 28.83
N ASN A 547 -44.39 2.37 29.48
CA ASN A 547 -44.61 3.34 30.57
C ASN A 547 -44.40 4.81 30.17
N VAL A 548 -44.73 5.19 28.93
CA VAL A 548 -44.65 6.60 28.45
C VAL A 548 -45.32 7.56 29.43
N GLY A 549 -46.51 7.20 29.94
CA GLY A 549 -47.21 8.01 30.93
C GLY A 549 -46.39 8.24 32.20
N GLU A 550 -45.75 7.20 32.75
CA GLU A 550 -44.93 7.31 33.96
C GLU A 550 -43.64 8.09 33.72
N ALA A 551 -42.97 7.84 32.59
CA ALA A 551 -41.72 8.52 32.25
C ALA A 551 -41.97 10.01 31.96
N THR A 552 -42.95 10.33 31.12
CA THR A 552 -43.38 11.70 30.82
C THR A 552 -43.89 12.43 32.06
N GLN A 553 -44.59 11.74 32.97
CA GLN A 553 -44.97 12.32 34.27
C GLN A 553 -43.74 12.66 35.11
N LYS A 554 -42.78 11.73 35.25
CA LYS A 554 -41.53 11.96 35.98
C LYS A 554 -40.69 13.10 35.38
N ILE A 555 -40.66 13.23 34.05
CA ILE A 555 -40.03 14.36 33.36
C ILE A 555 -40.74 15.67 33.74
N SER A 556 -42.07 15.69 33.62
CA SER A 556 -42.88 16.86 33.98
C SER A 556 -42.68 17.27 35.45
N GLU A 557 -42.66 16.31 36.37
CA GLU A 557 -42.38 16.53 37.80
C GLU A 557 -40.98 17.12 38.03
N CYS A 558 -39.95 16.56 37.38
CA CYS A 558 -38.59 17.09 37.47
C CYS A 558 -38.49 18.52 36.94
N LEU A 559 -39.08 18.80 35.77
CA LEU A 559 -39.03 20.15 35.17
C LEU A 559 -39.84 21.18 35.96
N SER A 560 -40.90 20.76 36.66
CA SER A 560 -41.80 21.63 37.41
C SER A 560 -41.30 21.96 38.83
N GLN A 561 -40.13 21.44 39.22
CA GLN A 561 -39.50 21.75 40.50
C GLN A 561 -39.23 23.27 40.62
N PRO A 562 -39.67 23.93 41.72
CA PRO A 562 -39.54 25.38 41.88
C PRO A 562 -38.10 25.89 41.77
N GLU A 563 -37.12 25.10 42.23
CA GLU A 563 -35.70 25.40 42.17
C GLU A 563 -35.17 25.58 40.74
N ASN A 564 -35.83 24.99 39.74
CA ASN A 564 -35.42 25.10 38.34
C ASN A 564 -35.80 26.45 37.71
N ARG A 565 -36.75 27.20 38.31
CA ARG A 565 -37.22 28.49 37.80
C ARG A 565 -37.74 28.44 36.35
N LEU A 566 -38.43 27.34 36.01
CA LEU A 566 -38.92 27.06 34.65
C LEU A 566 -40.45 27.14 34.55
N LEU A 567 -40.93 27.67 33.43
CA LEU A 567 -42.30 27.51 32.96
C LEU A 567 -42.30 26.49 31.81
N VAL A 568 -43.00 25.38 32.01
CA VAL A 568 -42.97 24.21 31.12
C VAL A 568 -44.28 24.09 30.36
N ARG A 569 -44.20 23.77 29.07
CA ARG A 569 -45.37 23.42 28.24
C ARG A 569 -45.14 22.12 27.49
N GLU A 570 -46.20 21.33 27.39
CA GLU A 570 -46.25 20.19 26.47
C GLU A 570 -46.42 20.68 25.03
N VAL A 571 -45.73 20.04 24.09
CA VAL A 571 -45.83 20.25 22.66
C VAL A 571 -46.20 18.93 21.99
N LEU A 572 -47.26 18.94 21.19
CA LEU A 572 -47.70 17.79 20.43
C LEU A 572 -47.08 17.77 19.02
N MET A 573 -46.48 16.64 18.64
CA MET A 573 -46.00 16.37 17.29
C MET A 573 -46.91 15.34 16.63
N CYS A 574 -47.30 15.53 15.38
CA CYS A 574 -48.06 14.54 14.60
C CYS A 574 -47.21 13.95 13.47
N PHE A 575 -47.25 12.63 13.34
CA PHE A 575 -46.60 11.89 12.28
C PHE A 575 -47.49 11.78 11.03
N ASP A 576 -46.86 11.57 9.87
CA ASP A 576 -47.58 11.25 8.63
C ASP A 576 -48.22 9.88 8.75
N GLN A 577 -49.54 9.83 8.67
CA GLN A 577 -50.32 8.60 8.76
C GLN A 577 -49.89 7.56 7.72
N ASN A 578 -49.43 8.00 6.54
CA ASN A 578 -48.97 7.11 5.48
C ASN A 578 -47.57 6.52 5.75
N SER A 579 -46.80 7.14 6.64
CA SER A 579 -45.46 6.70 7.01
C SER A 579 -45.45 5.75 8.21
N ILE A 580 -46.56 5.63 8.94
CA ILE A 580 -46.65 4.78 10.14
C ILE A 580 -46.56 3.31 9.72
N PRO A 581 -45.53 2.56 10.16
CA PRO A 581 -45.41 1.15 9.81
C PRO A 581 -46.61 0.34 10.32
N ALA A 582 -47.10 -0.61 9.53
CA ALA A 582 -48.26 -1.44 9.92
C ALA A 582 -48.06 -2.19 11.26
N GLN A 583 -46.81 -2.54 11.60
CA GLN A 583 -46.46 -3.14 12.89
C GLN A 583 -46.38 -2.15 14.08
N SER A 584 -46.49 -0.84 13.83
CA SER A 584 -46.46 0.19 14.87
C SER A 584 -47.79 0.25 15.61
N LYS A 585 -47.73 0.12 16.93
CA LYS A 585 -48.90 0.33 17.82
C LYS A 585 -48.98 1.76 18.36
N ARG A 586 -48.18 2.67 17.82
CA ARG A 586 -48.08 4.03 18.36
C ARG A 586 -49.30 4.87 17.97
N PRO A 587 -49.78 5.75 18.87
CA PRO A 587 -50.61 6.85 18.41
C PRO A 587 -49.79 7.66 17.40
N GLY A 588 -50.38 8.09 16.28
CA GLY A 588 -49.71 8.90 15.25
C GLY A 588 -49.27 10.30 15.71
N PHE A 589 -49.09 10.49 17.02
CA PHE A 589 -48.61 11.70 17.65
C PHE A 589 -47.67 11.38 18.82
N HIS A 590 -46.83 12.35 19.20
CA HIS A 590 -45.85 12.24 20.28
C HIS A 590 -45.79 13.53 21.09
N LYS A 591 -45.49 13.43 22.40
CA LYS A 591 -45.38 14.59 23.29
C LYS A 591 -43.93 14.95 23.55
N PHE A 592 -43.68 16.26 23.60
CA PHE A 592 -42.41 16.86 23.95
C PHE A 592 -42.61 17.99 24.95
N PHE A 593 -41.53 18.50 25.52
CA PHE A 593 -41.60 19.63 26.43
C PHE A 593 -40.75 20.79 25.92
N ILE A 594 -41.29 21.99 26.05
CA ILE A 594 -40.56 23.25 25.93
C ILE A 594 -40.58 23.95 27.29
N ALA A 595 -39.42 24.39 27.76
CA ALA A 595 -39.26 25.07 29.03
C ALA A 595 -38.55 26.41 28.83
N LEU A 596 -39.13 27.45 29.42
CA LEU A 596 -38.63 28.83 29.44
C LEU A 596 -38.40 29.27 30.88
N SER A 597 -37.68 30.36 31.11
CA SER A 597 -37.62 30.96 32.45
C SER A 597 -39.00 31.49 32.88
N ASP A 598 -39.31 31.36 34.17
CA ASP A 598 -40.50 31.93 34.80
C ASP A 598 -40.43 33.46 35.00
N GLN A 599 -39.29 34.09 34.70
CA GLN A 599 -39.07 35.50 34.95
C GLN A 599 -39.93 36.39 34.04
N CYS A 600 -40.52 37.42 34.65
CA CYS A 600 -41.37 38.38 33.99
C CYS A 600 -40.80 39.81 34.06
N ASP A 601 -41.14 40.64 33.07
CA ASP A 601 -40.86 42.07 33.08
C ASP A 601 -41.73 42.80 34.12
N LYS A 602 -41.58 44.13 34.20
CA LYS A 602 -42.31 44.96 35.17
C LYS A 602 -43.82 44.93 34.94
N GLU A 603 -44.25 44.61 33.72
CA GLU A 603 -45.63 44.51 33.28
C GLU A 603 -46.21 43.09 33.47
N GLY A 604 -45.44 42.16 34.04
CA GLY A 604 -45.87 40.78 34.31
C GLY A 604 -45.87 39.89 33.06
N ARG A 605 -45.20 40.29 31.98
CA ARG A 605 -45.05 39.48 30.76
C ARG A 605 -43.74 38.70 30.82
N LEU A 606 -43.73 37.48 30.29
CA LEU A 606 -42.51 36.67 30.23
C LEU A 606 -41.40 37.41 29.50
N ILE A 607 -40.21 37.46 30.12
CA ILE A 607 -39.02 38.08 29.53
C ILE A 607 -38.56 37.31 28.28
N SER A 608 -38.74 35.99 28.28
CA SER A 608 -38.29 35.10 27.21
C SER A 608 -38.91 35.45 25.86
N GLU A 609 -38.06 35.70 24.86
CA GLU A 609 -38.51 35.96 23.50
C GLU A 609 -39.18 34.74 22.87
N PHE A 610 -38.78 33.53 23.27
CA PHE A 610 -39.39 32.28 22.80
C PHE A 610 -40.85 32.12 23.21
N SER A 611 -41.34 32.90 24.19
CA SER A 611 -42.78 32.97 24.50
C SER A 611 -43.61 33.51 23.32
N LYS A 612 -42.96 34.21 22.37
CA LYS A 612 -43.59 34.72 21.15
C LYS A 612 -43.65 33.67 20.03
N SER A 613 -42.87 32.59 20.14
CA SER A 613 -42.77 31.55 19.10
C SER A 613 -44.11 30.85 18.84
N ALA A 614 -44.30 30.38 17.61
CA ALA A 614 -45.44 29.56 17.24
C ALA A 614 -45.47 28.26 18.04
N LEU A 615 -44.30 27.67 18.28
CA LEU A 615 -44.13 26.45 19.08
C LEU A 615 -44.71 26.63 20.50
N TRP A 616 -44.36 27.73 21.17
CA TRP A 616 -44.85 28.04 22.52
C TRP A 616 -46.35 28.34 22.56
N LYS A 617 -46.84 29.14 21.60
CA LYS A 617 -48.24 29.60 21.57
C LYS A 617 -49.22 28.50 21.20
N ARG A 618 -48.85 27.64 20.24
CA ARG A 618 -49.75 26.60 19.69
C ARG A 618 -49.63 25.26 20.38
N GLN A 619 -48.55 25.00 21.12
CA GLN A 619 -48.29 23.71 21.79
C GLN A 619 -48.39 22.52 20.83
N MET A 620 -48.09 22.77 19.56
CA MET A 620 -48.11 21.80 18.49
C MET A 620 -46.98 22.16 17.52
N LEU A 621 -46.39 21.18 16.84
CA LEU A 621 -45.44 21.42 15.76
C LEU A 621 -46.18 21.63 14.43
N PRO A 622 -46.29 22.87 13.92
CA PRO A 622 -46.88 23.11 12.62
C PRO A 622 -45.81 22.91 11.54
N VAL A 623 -45.83 21.81 10.80
CA VAL A 623 -44.96 21.72 9.61
C VAL A 623 -45.60 22.51 8.47
N THR A 624 -45.52 23.83 8.51
CA THR A 624 -46.13 24.68 7.47
C THR A 624 -45.08 25.03 6.43
N VAL A 625 -45.04 24.29 5.32
CA VAL A 625 -44.33 24.72 4.11
C VAL A 625 -45.40 25.14 3.10
N LYS A 626 -45.40 26.41 2.68
CA LYS A 626 -46.30 26.97 1.66
C LYS A 626 -47.80 26.70 1.90
N ASN A 627 -48.33 27.01 3.08
CA ASN A 627 -49.74 26.80 3.45
C ASN A 627 -50.22 25.33 3.44
N SER A 628 -49.32 24.34 3.34
CA SER A 628 -49.65 22.93 3.58
C SER A 628 -48.94 22.42 4.84
N VAL A 629 -49.70 21.74 5.71
CA VAL A 629 -49.14 20.97 6.83
C VAL A 629 -48.50 19.72 6.22
N THR A 630 -47.17 19.65 6.15
CA THR A 630 -46.47 18.44 5.68
C THR A 630 -46.13 17.57 6.89
N PRO A 631 -46.89 16.52 7.20
CA PRO A 631 -46.66 15.75 8.42
C PRO A 631 -45.25 15.12 8.46
N ILE A 632 -44.69 14.93 9.67
CA ILE A 632 -43.33 14.40 9.85
C ILE A 632 -43.35 12.90 9.58
N PRO A 633 -42.55 12.37 8.63
CA PRO A 633 -42.57 10.94 8.35
C PRO A 633 -41.89 10.16 9.48
N MET A 634 -42.46 9.00 9.84
CA MET A 634 -41.79 7.97 10.62
C MET A 634 -40.77 7.26 9.73
N LEU A 635 -39.54 7.17 10.21
CA LEU A 635 -38.44 6.55 9.45
C LEU A 635 -38.52 5.01 9.49
N ALA A 636 -37.91 4.36 8.49
CA ALA A 636 -37.86 2.91 8.41
C ALA A 636 -36.92 2.32 9.49
N GLN A 637 -37.07 1.03 9.78
CA GLN A 637 -36.32 0.28 10.81
C GLN A 637 -34.79 0.22 10.58
N LYS A 638 -34.23 0.89 9.58
CA LYS A 638 -32.79 0.84 9.27
C LYS A 638 -32.03 2.07 9.79
N ASP A 639 -32.68 3.23 9.84
CA ASP A 639 -32.03 4.55 10.02
C ASP A 639 -31.45 4.85 11.41
N MET A 640 -31.67 3.98 12.41
CA MET A 640 -31.10 4.19 13.75
C MET A 640 -29.77 3.49 13.89
N VAL A 641 -28.74 4.28 14.12
CA VAL A 641 -27.42 3.81 14.49
C VAL A 641 -27.31 3.68 16.01
N ASP A 642 -26.85 2.52 16.51
CA ASP A 642 -26.39 2.40 17.89
C ASP A 642 -24.85 2.52 17.94
N PRO A 643 -24.30 3.68 18.32
CA PRO A 643 -22.84 3.90 18.33
C PRO A 643 -22.11 3.09 19.40
N ARG A 644 -22.83 2.42 20.31
CA ARG A 644 -22.27 1.54 21.35
C ARG A 644 -22.00 0.13 20.85
N ARG A 645 -22.64 -0.28 19.74
CA ARG A 645 -22.40 -1.61 19.16
C ARG A 645 -21.04 -1.60 18.47
N GLY A 646 -20.08 -2.34 19.02
CA GLY A 646 -18.82 -2.60 18.34
C GLY A 646 -19.03 -3.33 17.01
N PHE A 647 -18.14 -3.09 16.04
CA PHE A 647 -18.13 -3.74 14.72
C PHE A 647 -17.98 -5.28 14.78
N SER A 648 -17.68 -5.88 15.94
CA SER A 648 -17.64 -7.33 16.16
C SER A 648 -18.95 -8.05 15.82
N GLN A 649 -20.09 -7.35 15.82
CA GLN A 649 -21.40 -7.98 15.65
C GLN A 649 -21.93 -7.95 14.21
N ALA A 650 -21.09 -7.60 13.22
CA ALA A 650 -21.48 -7.51 11.81
C ALA A 650 -22.04 -8.82 11.19
N GLY A 651 -21.83 -9.97 11.82
CA GLY A 651 -22.47 -11.24 11.44
C GLY A 651 -23.94 -11.40 11.86
N VAL A 652 -24.48 -10.47 12.65
CA VAL A 652 -25.84 -10.54 13.23
C VAL A 652 -26.69 -9.32 12.78
N VAL A 653 -26.47 -8.84 11.56
CA VAL A 653 -27.26 -7.72 10.99
C VAL A 653 -28.74 -8.09 10.80
N THR A 654 -29.11 -9.37 10.89
CA THR A 654 -30.51 -9.80 10.86
C THR A 654 -31.23 -9.67 12.21
N ASP A 655 -30.51 -9.51 13.33
CA ASP A 655 -31.11 -9.37 14.65
C ASP A 655 -30.61 -8.10 15.34
N LEU A 656 -31.11 -6.95 14.85
CA LEU A 656 -31.18 -5.72 15.65
C LEU A 656 -31.69 -6.10 17.05
N ALA A 657 -30.95 -5.71 18.09
CA ALA A 657 -31.27 -5.90 19.51
C ALA A 657 -32.77 -5.69 19.80
N SER A 658 -33.23 -6.36 20.86
CA SER A 658 -34.47 -6.15 21.63
C SER A 658 -35.61 -5.34 20.96
N LYS A 659 -36.85 -5.86 20.97
CA LYS A 659 -38.04 -5.15 20.45
C LYS A 659 -38.09 -3.62 20.76
N PRO A 660 -37.67 -3.12 21.93
CA PRO A 660 -37.58 -1.68 22.21
C PRO A 660 -36.64 -0.89 21.29
N SER A 661 -35.46 -1.42 20.95
CA SER A 661 -34.47 -0.73 20.11
C SER A 661 -34.99 -0.53 18.68
N ARG A 662 -35.62 -1.58 18.11
CA ARG A 662 -36.27 -1.52 16.78
C ARG A 662 -37.37 -0.47 16.68
N ARG A 663 -38.02 -0.20 17.81
CA ARG A 663 -39.16 0.72 17.87
C ARG A 663 -38.77 2.17 18.19
N LYS A 664 -37.53 2.41 18.67
CA LYS A 664 -36.94 3.76 18.75
C LYS A 664 -36.54 4.30 17.37
N GLN A 665 -36.38 3.43 16.37
CA GLN A 665 -35.91 3.82 15.04
C GLN A 665 -36.92 4.66 14.25
N TRP A 666 -38.21 4.50 14.53
CA TRP A 666 -39.26 5.21 13.79
C TRP A 666 -39.36 6.72 14.10
N ILE A 667 -38.73 7.17 15.18
CA ILE A 667 -38.83 8.53 15.74
C ILE A 667 -37.44 9.14 15.93
N ALA A 668 -36.45 8.64 15.20
CA ALA A 668 -35.11 9.20 15.12
C ALA A 668 -34.96 9.98 13.80
N GLY A 669 -33.79 10.62 13.59
CA GLY A 669 -33.44 11.27 12.34
C GLY A 669 -33.74 12.76 12.29
N PHE A 670 -33.22 13.43 11.26
CA PHE A 670 -33.13 14.89 11.17
C PHE A 670 -34.49 15.62 11.00
N ASN A 671 -35.56 14.92 10.59
CA ASN A 671 -36.85 15.55 10.33
C ASN A 671 -37.48 16.17 11.59
N ILE A 672 -37.31 15.51 12.74
CA ILE A 672 -37.88 15.96 14.02
C ILE A 672 -37.17 17.24 14.52
N PRO A 673 -35.85 17.25 14.76
CA PRO A 673 -35.16 18.47 15.16
C PRO A 673 -35.30 19.57 14.10
N GLY A 674 -35.41 19.23 12.80
CA GLY A 674 -35.69 20.18 11.74
C GLY A 674 -37.07 20.86 11.86
N ALA A 675 -38.11 20.12 12.25
CA ALA A 675 -39.44 20.69 12.49
C ALA A 675 -39.44 21.61 13.72
N PHE A 676 -38.73 21.23 14.79
CA PHE A 676 -38.53 22.09 15.96
C PHE A 676 -37.79 23.37 15.59
N HIS A 677 -36.70 23.25 14.84
CA HIS A 677 -35.94 24.40 14.34
C HIS A 677 -36.84 25.39 13.59
N ASP A 678 -37.65 24.91 12.64
CA ASP A 678 -38.56 25.78 11.88
C ASP A 678 -39.63 26.45 12.75
N ALA A 679 -40.25 25.69 13.66
CA ALA A 679 -41.36 26.18 14.47
C ALA A 679 -40.91 27.16 15.57
N LEU A 680 -39.67 27.02 16.04
CA LEU A 680 -39.11 27.83 17.12
C LEU A 680 -38.95 29.30 16.71
N TRP A 681 -38.52 29.56 15.47
CA TRP A 681 -38.25 30.92 14.99
C TRP A 681 -39.50 31.64 14.48
N GLN A 682 -40.58 30.91 14.16
CA GLN A 682 -41.82 31.51 13.68
C GLN A 682 -42.44 32.42 14.75
N GLY A 683 -42.60 33.69 14.43
CA GLY A 683 -43.19 34.69 15.33
C GLY A 683 -42.18 35.44 16.20
N LEU A 684 -40.88 35.14 16.09
CA LEU A 684 -39.80 35.94 16.67
C LEU A 684 -39.39 37.07 15.71
N THR A 685 -38.93 38.18 16.28
CA THR A 685 -38.42 39.33 15.51
C THR A 685 -36.90 39.35 15.60
N LEU A 686 -36.23 38.64 14.68
CA LEU A 686 -34.78 38.50 14.69
C LEU A 686 -34.10 39.76 14.14
N GLN A 687 -33.09 40.28 14.85
CA GLN A 687 -32.26 41.40 14.39
C GLN A 687 -31.04 40.87 13.62
N GLN A 688 -30.84 41.26 12.36
CA GLN A 688 -29.64 40.80 11.64
C GLN A 688 -28.40 41.65 11.99
N PRO A 689 -27.22 41.05 12.26
CA PRO A 689 -26.98 39.61 12.36
C PRO A 689 -27.44 39.02 13.72
N SER A 690 -28.21 37.93 13.69
CA SER A 690 -28.58 37.10 14.86
C SER A 690 -27.94 35.73 14.75
N GLY A 691 -27.47 35.19 15.87
CA GLY A 691 -26.89 33.85 15.99
C GLY A 691 -27.71 32.93 16.87
N VAL A 692 -27.53 31.62 16.72
CA VAL A 692 -28.05 30.62 17.65
C VAL A 692 -27.04 29.53 17.93
N SER A 693 -26.93 29.11 19.18
CA SER A 693 -26.26 27.87 19.58
C SER A 693 -27.25 26.77 19.93
N TRP A 694 -27.18 25.66 19.22
CA TRP A 694 -27.90 24.42 19.52
C TRP A 694 -26.98 23.49 20.30
N VAL A 695 -27.20 23.38 21.60
CA VAL A 695 -26.42 22.51 22.48
C VAL A 695 -27.19 21.21 22.66
N ASP A 696 -26.71 20.16 22.02
CA ASP A 696 -27.25 18.81 22.12
C ASP A 696 -26.61 18.10 23.31
N VAL A 697 -27.36 18.09 24.42
CA VAL A 697 -26.90 17.64 25.73
C VAL A 697 -26.68 16.13 25.78
N PHE A 698 -27.36 15.39 24.90
CA PHE A 698 -27.22 13.96 24.74
C PHE A 698 -26.95 13.64 23.26
N ALA A 699 -25.84 14.17 22.74
CA ALA A 699 -25.40 13.90 21.38
C ALA A 699 -24.95 12.44 21.27
N TYR A 700 -25.87 11.51 21.03
CA TYR A 700 -25.59 10.09 20.74
C TYR A 700 -26.02 9.72 19.31
N ASP A 701 -26.54 10.68 18.56
CA ASP A 701 -26.83 10.59 17.13
C ASP A 701 -26.57 11.95 16.46
N HIS A 702 -26.48 12.00 15.13
CA HIS A 702 -26.14 13.22 14.39
C HIS A 702 -27.37 13.96 13.82
N SER A 703 -28.59 13.62 14.26
CA SER A 703 -29.84 14.13 13.65
C SER A 703 -30.00 15.63 13.81
N VAL A 704 -29.65 16.18 14.97
CA VAL A 704 -29.72 17.62 15.25
C VAL A 704 -28.72 18.35 14.35
N ALA A 705 -27.48 17.87 14.29
CA ALA A 705 -26.45 18.43 13.42
C ALA A 705 -26.88 18.41 11.94
N GLU A 706 -27.39 17.28 11.44
CA GLU A 706 -27.88 17.16 10.06
C GLU A 706 -29.05 18.12 9.79
N ALA A 707 -30.01 18.23 10.72
CA ALA A 707 -31.13 19.14 10.56
C ALA A 707 -30.66 20.59 10.38
N LEU A 708 -29.70 21.01 11.20
CA LEU A 708 -29.12 22.35 11.13
C LEU A 708 -28.32 22.56 9.83
N MET A 709 -27.54 21.56 9.38
CA MET A 709 -26.84 21.63 8.09
C MET A 709 -27.79 21.86 6.92
N ARG A 710 -28.89 21.10 6.87
CA ARG A 710 -29.88 21.21 5.79
C ARG A 710 -30.64 22.54 5.84
N ARG A 711 -30.85 23.10 7.03
CA ARG A 711 -31.58 24.37 7.20
C ARG A 711 -30.72 25.61 7.03
N ALA A 712 -29.42 25.54 7.33
CA ALA A 712 -28.48 26.60 7.02
C ALA A 712 -28.44 26.95 5.51
N ALA A 713 -28.79 26.00 4.65
CA ALA A 713 -28.87 26.16 3.20
C ALA A 713 -30.21 26.68 2.67
N SER A 714 -31.28 26.64 3.48
CA SER A 714 -32.63 26.92 3.00
C SER A 714 -32.98 28.39 3.18
N PRO A 715 -33.24 29.15 2.10
CA PRO A 715 -33.65 30.55 2.20
C PRO A 715 -35.11 30.73 2.67
N ALA A 716 -35.86 29.64 2.85
CA ALA A 716 -37.31 29.68 3.03
C ALA A 716 -37.78 30.19 4.41
N VAL A 717 -36.92 30.16 5.43
CA VAL A 717 -37.23 30.66 6.77
C VAL A 717 -36.10 31.60 7.20
N PRO A 718 -36.38 32.87 7.55
CA PRO A 718 -35.37 33.73 8.16
C PRO A 718 -34.99 33.13 9.52
N ALA A 719 -33.89 32.37 9.53
CA ALA A 719 -33.36 31.73 10.73
C ALA A 719 -32.04 32.42 11.12
N PRO A 720 -31.72 32.49 12.42
CA PRO A 720 -30.44 32.98 12.87
C PRO A 720 -29.31 32.04 12.42
N GLN A 721 -28.09 32.57 12.30
CA GLN A 721 -26.94 31.75 11.92
C GLN A 721 -26.60 30.78 13.05
N GLY A 722 -26.60 29.48 12.76
CA GLY A 722 -26.45 28.43 13.77
C GLY A 722 -25.02 27.92 13.96
N ILE A 723 -24.69 27.58 15.21
CA ILE A 723 -23.67 26.59 15.62
C ILE A 723 -24.37 25.42 16.31
N TYR A 724 -23.92 24.20 16.03
CA TYR A 724 -24.25 22.99 16.78
C TYR A 724 -23.13 22.63 17.73
N VAL A 725 -23.45 22.28 18.98
CA VAL A 725 -22.49 21.79 19.97
C VAL A 725 -23.00 20.44 20.49
N GLY A 726 -22.31 19.36 20.15
CA GLY A 726 -22.65 18.02 20.62
C GLY A 726 -21.86 17.61 21.85
N VAL A 727 -22.55 17.16 22.90
CA VAL A 727 -21.94 16.78 24.17
C VAL A 727 -22.21 15.30 24.49
N VAL A 728 -21.15 14.55 24.78
CA VAL A 728 -21.22 13.13 25.19
C VAL A 728 -20.68 12.97 26.60
N TRP A 729 -21.54 12.77 27.60
CA TRP A 729 -21.09 12.72 29.01
C TRP A 729 -21.87 11.73 29.88
N ALA A 730 -23.11 11.39 29.51
CA ALA A 730 -23.96 10.53 30.32
C ALA A 730 -23.41 9.10 30.35
N ASP A 731 -23.51 8.44 31.51
CA ASP A 731 -23.20 7.03 31.62
C ASP A 731 -24.36 6.21 31.01
N THR A 732 -24.04 5.29 30.11
CA THR A 732 -25.03 4.38 29.51
C THR A 732 -24.76 2.98 30.05
N ASN A 733 -25.11 2.72 31.31
CA ASN A 733 -24.96 1.39 31.91
C ASN A 733 -26.10 0.51 31.40
N SER A 734 -25.96 -0.01 30.17
CA SER A 734 -26.87 -1.03 29.66
C SER A 734 -26.76 -2.27 30.52
N ARG A 735 -27.77 -2.48 31.35
CA ARG A 735 -28.02 -3.59 32.28
C ARG A 735 -27.85 -5.03 31.74
N ASP A 736 -27.47 -5.20 30.48
CA ASP A 736 -27.32 -6.50 29.79
C ASP A 736 -26.01 -7.25 30.14
N ASP A 737 -25.06 -6.62 30.84
CA ASP A 737 -23.79 -7.27 31.22
C ASP A 737 -23.89 -8.28 32.36
N LYS A 738 -25.08 -8.51 32.93
CA LYS A 738 -25.28 -9.62 33.89
C LYS A 738 -25.13 -11.02 33.27
N HIS A 739 -24.98 -11.13 31.94
CA HIS A 739 -24.77 -12.41 31.26
C HIS A 739 -23.33 -12.69 30.82
N THR A 740 -22.37 -11.80 31.08
CA THR A 740 -20.96 -12.18 31.01
C THR A 740 -20.49 -12.53 32.42
N GLU A 741 -20.14 -13.80 32.66
CA GLU A 741 -19.71 -14.34 33.97
C GLU A 741 -18.41 -13.71 34.52
N LYS A 742 -17.93 -12.62 33.95
CA LYS A 742 -16.74 -11.87 34.39
C LYS A 742 -17.11 -10.39 34.47
N GLY A 743 -17.55 -9.96 35.65
CA GLY A 743 -17.91 -8.58 35.97
C GLY A 743 -16.73 -7.60 35.91
N ALA A 744 -16.23 -7.33 34.71
CA ALA A 744 -15.44 -6.13 34.44
C ALA A 744 -16.41 -5.01 34.08
N ALA A 745 -16.56 -4.03 34.96
CA ALA A 745 -17.26 -2.79 34.64
C ALA A 745 -16.65 -2.21 33.35
N ILE A 746 -17.44 -2.13 32.28
CA ILE A 746 -17.01 -1.43 31.07
C ILE A 746 -16.76 0.02 31.46
N ASP A 747 -15.53 0.49 31.22
CA ASP A 747 -15.14 1.88 31.49
C ASP A 747 -15.97 2.81 30.60
N SER A 748 -17.00 3.44 31.17
CA SER A 748 -17.94 4.33 30.48
C SER A 748 -17.23 5.47 29.74
N ARG A 749 -16.02 5.85 30.17
CA ARG A 749 -15.16 6.81 29.44
C ARG A 749 -14.71 6.29 28.09
N LYS A 750 -14.36 5.01 27.99
CA LYS A 750 -13.95 4.39 26.72
C LYS A 750 -15.12 4.32 25.74
N GLU A 751 -16.33 4.07 26.22
CA GLU A 751 -17.55 4.09 25.40
C GLU A 751 -17.90 5.51 24.93
N ASN A 752 -17.92 6.50 25.83
CA ASN A 752 -18.20 7.89 25.44
C ASN A 752 -17.17 8.43 24.44
N ALA A 753 -15.88 8.09 24.60
CA ALA A 753 -14.84 8.45 23.65
C ALA A 753 -15.01 7.75 22.27
N LYS A 754 -15.60 6.54 22.21
CA LYS A 754 -15.94 5.89 20.94
C LYS A 754 -17.12 6.59 20.27
N ILE A 755 -18.16 6.90 21.04
CA ILE A 755 -19.37 7.56 20.56
C ILE A 755 -19.04 8.95 19.98
N SER A 756 -18.23 9.74 20.70
CA SER A 756 -17.79 11.05 20.22
C SER A 756 -16.99 10.96 18.91
N ARG A 757 -16.07 10.01 18.79
CA ARG A 757 -15.33 9.75 17.53
C ARG A 757 -16.25 9.34 16.38
N TRP A 758 -17.25 8.51 16.67
CA TRP A 758 -18.25 8.10 15.68
C TRP A 758 -19.11 9.28 15.23
N LEU A 759 -19.56 10.14 16.14
CA LEU A 759 -20.33 11.35 15.82
C LEU A 759 -19.52 12.32 14.98
N GLN A 760 -18.27 12.59 15.36
CA GLN A 760 -17.39 13.45 14.59
C GLN A 760 -17.23 12.94 13.16
N SER A 761 -17.03 11.63 12.99
CA SER A 761 -16.90 11.00 11.66
C SER A 761 -18.22 11.05 10.87
N SER A 762 -19.36 10.84 11.52
CA SER A 762 -20.68 10.85 10.88
C SER A 762 -21.09 12.26 10.43
N ILE A 763 -20.87 13.27 11.27
CA ILE A 763 -21.06 14.69 10.94
C ILE A 763 -20.19 15.09 9.74
N ARG A 764 -18.91 14.69 9.73
CA ARG A 764 -17.98 14.97 8.63
C ARG A 764 -18.45 14.38 7.31
N ARG A 765 -18.84 13.11 7.32
CA ARG A 765 -19.39 12.43 6.12
C ARG A 765 -20.64 13.13 5.63
N LYS A 766 -21.52 13.56 6.54
CA LYS A 766 -22.75 14.25 6.16
C LYS A 766 -22.48 15.64 5.57
N LEU A 767 -21.55 16.39 6.13
CA LEU A 767 -21.07 17.65 5.56
C LEU A 767 -20.52 17.46 4.14
N GLN A 768 -19.66 16.47 3.95
CA GLN A 768 -19.08 16.16 2.64
C GLN A 768 -20.16 15.77 1.62
N TYR A 769 -21.11 14.90 2.01
CA TYR A 769 -22.25 14.51 1.18
C TYR A 769 -23.11 15.73 0.78
N LEU A 770 -23.50 16.56 1.74
CA LEU A 770 -24.31 17.74 1.48
C LEU A 770 -23.57 18.79 0.64
N ALA A 771 -22.25 18.90 0.77
CA ALA A 771 -21.44 19.78 -0.08
C ALA A 771 -21.33 19.24 -1.52
N GLN A 772 -21.19 17.92 -1.70
CA GLN A 772 -21.19 17.25 -3.00
C GLN A 772 -22.52 17.44 -3.74
N GLU A 773 -23.64 17.27 -3.03
CA GLU A 773 -24.99 17.53 -3.53
C GLU A 773 -25.30 19.03 -3.71
N LYS A 774 -24.33 19.91 -3.42
CA LYS A 774 -24.46 21.38 -3.47
C LYS A 774 -25.61 21.91 -2.60
N VAL A 775 -25.99 21.16 -1.57
CA VAL A 775 -26.95 21.62 -0.56
C VAL A 775 -26.29 22.67 0.31
N ILE A 776 -25.07 22.44 0.78
CA ILE A 776 -24.31 23.43 1.56
C ILE A 776 -23.06 23.91 0.80
N SER A 777 -22.60 25.11 1.14
CA SER A 777 -21.31 25.64 0.68
C SER A 777 -20.32 25.64 1.85
N ILE A 778 -19.20 24.94 1.67
CA ILE A 778 -18.10 24.90 2.66
C ILE A 778 -16.96 25.75 2.09
N PRO A 779 -16.42 26.74 2.84
CA PRO A 779 -15.26 27.51 2.41
C PRO A 779 -14.07 26.60 2.05
N ASP A 780 -13.32 26.96 1.02
CA ASP A 780 -12.16 26.21 0.51
C ASP A 780 -12.46 24.80 -0.05
N TRP A 781 -13.70 24.31 0.05
CA TRP A 781 -14.11 23.04 -0.54
C TRP A 781 -14.36 23.19 -2.05
N LYS A 782 -13.70 22.36 -2.87
CA LYS A 782 -13.86 22.33 -4.34
C LYS A 782 -14.26 20.94 -4.80
N PRO A 783 -15.28 20.78 -5.67
CA PRO A 783 -15.71 19.47 -6.17
C PRO A 783 -14.61 18.79 -6.99
N LEU A 784 -14.55 17.46 -6.94
CA LEU A 784 -13.55 16.66 -7.66
C LEU A 784 -13.61 16.97 -9.17
N VAL A 785 -12.48 17.41 -9.73
CA VAL A 785 -12.37 17.70 -11.17
C VAL A 785 -12.00 16.41 -11.90
N SER A 786 -12.54 16.20 -13.11
CA SER A 786 -12.13 15.07 -13.95
C SER A 786 -10.66 15.23 -14.34
N PHE A 787 -9.82 14.26 -13.95
CA PHE A 787 -8.44 14.20 -14.39
C PHE A 787 -8.39 14.07 -15.92
N LYS A 788 -7.55 14.88 -16.56
CA LYS A 788 -7.28 14.80 -18.00
C LYS A 788 -5.79 14.49 -18.16
N ASP A 789 -5.48 13.29 -18.65
CA ASP A 789 -4.10 12.93 -18.98
C ASP A 789 -3.66 13.74 -20.21
N MET A 790 -2.57 14.49 -20.07
CA MET A 790 -2.01 15.34 -21.12
C MET A 790 -0.90 14.65 -21.90
N ARG A 791 -0.52 13.42 -21.52
CA ARG A 791 0.54 12.65 -22.16
C ARG A 791 0.05 12.02 -23.47
N GLU A 792 0.95 11.87 -24.43
CA GLU A 792 0.63 11.22 -25.71
C GLU A 792 0.44 9.71 -25.52
N VAL A 793 -0.67 9.20 -26.04
CA VAL A 793 -0.96 7.76 -26.03
C VAL A 793 0.05 7.04 -26.94
N PRO A 794 0.71 5.96 -26.48
CA PRO A 794 1.58 5.16 -27.33
C PRO A 794 0.83 4.74 -28.61
N ALA A 795 1.45 4.97 -29.76
CA ALA A 795 0.87 4.65 -31.06
C ALA A 795 1.75 3.64 -31.81
N VAL A 796 1.10 2.73 -32.53
CA VAL A 796 1.77 1.76 -33.41
C VAL A 796 1.93 2.38 -34.78
N GLN A 797 3.13 2.30 -35.38
CA GLN A 797 3.33 2.72 -36.76
C GLN A 797 3.07 1.53 -37.67
N GLU A 798 1.96 1.55 -38.42
CA GLU A 798 1.56 0.43 -39.31
C GLU A 798 2.64 0.03 -40.31
N LYS A 799 3.49 0.97 -40.74
CA LYS A 799 4.62 0.73 -41.66
C LYS A 799 5.68 -0.23 -41.11
N ASP A 800 5.74 -0.41 -39.77
CA ASP A 800 6.68 -1.33 -39.13
C ASP A 800 6.21 -2.80 -39.22
N PHE A 801 4.97 -3.01 -39.67
CA PHE A 801 4.31 -4.31 -39.79
C PHE A 801 4.08 -4.64 -41.27
N VAL A 802 5.02 -5.38 -41.85
CA VAL A 802 5.01 -5.72 -43.27
C VAL A 802 4.41 -7.11 -43.49
N ALA A 803 4.68 -8.08 -42.61
CA ALA A 803 4.15 -9.44 -42.67
C ALA A 803 2.80 -9.60 -41.94
N THR A 804 2.63 -8.87 -40.84
CA THR A 804 1.45 -8.89 -39.97
C THR A 804 0.74 -7.53 -39.96
N PHE A 805 -0.39 -7.43 -39.27
CA PHE A 805 -1.16 -6.19 -39.13
C PHE A 805 -1.64 -6.01 -37.68
N PRO A 806 -1.36 -4.88 -37.02
CA PRO A 806 -1.83 -4.60 -35.66
C PRO A 806 -3.33 -4.26 -35.66
N GLY A 807 -4.17 -5.21 -35.23
CA GLY A 807 -5.62 -5.06 -35.16
C GLY A 807 -6.14 -4.34 -33.91
N ALA A 808 -7.38 -3.87 -33.94
CA ALA A 808 -8.00 -3.10 -32.85
C ALA A 808 -8.31 -3.93 -31.58
N ALA A 809 -8.35 -5.26 -31.69
CA ALA A 809 -8.72 -6.18 -30.61
C ALA A 809 -7.52 -6.79 -29.86
N ASP A 810 -6.40 -6.06 -29.79
CA ASP A 810 -5.12 -6.54 -29.25
C ASP A 810 -4.57 -7.82 -29.93
N THR A 811 -4.83 -7.96 -31.24
CA THR A 811 -4.36 -9.07 -32.10
C THR A 811 -3.41 -8.60 -33.20
N ILE A 812 -2.58 -9.50 -33.72
CA ILE A 812 -1.66 -9.21 -34.87
C ILE A 812 -1.82 -10.23 -36.01
N PRO A 813 -2.96 -10.30 -36.71
CA PRO A 813 -3.13 -11.22 -37.84
C PRO A 813 -2.07 -11.07 -38.94
N PHE A 814 -1.75 -12.17 -39.65
CA PHE A 814 -0.96 -12.12 -40.89
C PHE A 814 -1.68 -11.34 -41.99
N LYS A 815 -0.96 -10.59 -42.83
CA LYS A 815 -1.54 -10.02 -44.06
C LYS A 815 -1.74 -11.12 -45.10
N ALA A 816 -2.94 -11.18 -45.69
CA ALA A 816 -3.25 -12.16 -46.73
C ALA A 816 -2.25 -12.10 -47.91
N THR A 817 -1.86 -10.89 -48.34
CA THR A 817 -0.88 -10.68 -49.41
C THR A 817 0.51 -11.25 -49.09
N TYR A 818 0.91 -11.27 -47.81
CA TYR A 818 2.20 -11.79 -47.40
C TYR A 818 2.20 -13.32 -47.35
N LEU A 819 1.08 -13.93 -46.93
CA LEU A 819 0.89 -15.38 -47.01
C LEU A 819 0.93 -15.86 -48.47
N GLU A 820 0.25 -15.17 -49.38
CA GLU A 820 0.27 -15.47 -50.82
C GLU A 820 1.67 -15.29 -51.43
N GLU A 821 2.46 -14.33 -50.96
CA GLU A 821 3.85 -14.14 -51.40
C GLU A 821 4.74 -15.31 -50.95
N MET A 822 4.57 -15.79 -49.72
CA MET A 822 5.33 -16.93 -49.20
C MET A 822 4.94 -18.25 -49.88
N ASP A 823 3.66 -18.46 -50.16
CA ASP A 823 3.17 -19.62 -50.91
C ASP A 823 3.76 -19.69 -52.33
N LYS A 824 4.07 -18.54 -52.96
CA LYS A 824 4.73 -18.48 -54.28
C LYS A 824 6.24 -18.71 -54.22
N LYS A 825 6.87 -18.41 -53.08
CA LYS A 825 8.32 -18.54 -52.87
C LYS A 825 8.72 -19.94 -52.39
N LEU A 826 7.83 -20.65 -51.72
CA LEU A 826 8.07 -21.98 -51.17
C LEU A 826 7.43 -23.06 -52.05
N ASN A 827 8.22 -23.62 -52.97
CA ASN A 827 7.76 -24.69 -53.86
C ASN A 827 8.08 -26.09 -53.30
N ASN A 828 8.96 -26.19 -52.29
CA ASN A 828 9.26 -27.43 -51.59
C ASN A 828 8.17 -27.78 -50.54
N PRO A 829 7.57 -29.00 -50.58
CA PRO A 829 6.51 -29.40 -49.65
C PRO A 829 6.89 -29.36 -48.17
N ASP A 830 8.11 -29.79 -47.82
CA ASP A 830 8.56 -29.86 -46.43
C ASP A 830 8.76 -28.47 -45.82
N LEU A 831 9.21 -27.50 -46.64
CA LEU A 831 9.36 -26.10 -46.20
C LEU A 831 7.99 -25.41 -46.08
N ARG A 832 7.02 -25.80 -46.90
CA ARG A 832 5.64 -25.32 -46.82
C ARG A 832 4.94 -25.82 -45.55
N ASP A 833 5.09 -27.10 -45.23
CA ASP A 833 4.59 -27.68 -43.98
C ASP A 833 5.20 -27.00 -42.74
N GLN A 834 6.48 -26.62 -42.79
CA GLN A 834 7.13 -25.86 -41.72
C GLN A 834 6.56 -24.44 -41.59
N TRP A 835 6.30 -23.75 -42.70
CA TRP A 835 5.66 -22.44 -42.70
C TRP A 835 4.23 -22.50 -42.16
N ASP A 836 3.43 -23.48 -42.56
CA ASP A 836 2.05 -23.64 -42.11
C ASP A 836 1.96 -23.92 -40.60
N ARG A 837 2.89 -24.73 -40.06
CA ARG A 837 3.00 -24.93 -38.60
C ARG A 837 3.34 -23.62 -37.88
N PHE A 838 4.30 -22.86 -38.40
CA PHE A 838 4.66 -21.57 -37.82
C PHE A 838 3.50 -20.56 -37.82
N VAL A 839 2.74 -20.49 -38.92
CA VAL A 839 1.54 -19.64 -39.02
C VAL A 839 0.46 -20.08 -38.02
N LYS A 840 0.27 -21.38 -37.85
CA LYS A 840 -0.66 -21.94 -36.85
C LYS A 840 -0.25 -21.56 -35.43
N ASP A 841 1.00 -21.80 -35.06
CA ASP A 841 1.53 -21.48 -33.72
C ASP A 841 1.41 -19.99 -33.40
N HIS A 842 1.70 -19.13 -34.38
CA HIS A 842 1.48 -17.70 -34.27
C HIS A 842 0.00 -17.35 -34.04
N ASN A 843 -0.93 -17.92 -34.82
CA ASN A 843 -2.36 -17.63 -34.69
C ASN A 843 -2.92 -18.08 -33.33
N GLU A 844 -2.47 -19.22 -32.79
CA GLU A 844 -2.87 -19.68 -31.46
C GLU A 844 -2.51 -18.66 -30.36
N CYS A 845 -1.37 -17.99 -30.51
CA CYS A 845 -0.88 -17.01 -29.54
C CYS A 845 -1.45 -15.60 -29.76
N TYR A 846 -1.56 -15.15 -31.03
CA TYR A 846 -1.72 -13.73 -31.35
C TYR A 846 -2.90 -13.40 -32.27
N ASN A 847 -3.60 -14.40 -32.82
CA ASN A 847 -4.75 -14.20 -33.69
C ASN A 847 -5.73 -15.40 -33.59
N LYS A 848 -6.46 -15.47 -32.48
CA LYS A 848 -7.36 -16.60 -32.16
C LYS A 848 -8.47 -16.84 -33.20
N SER A 849 -8.79 -15.85 -34.03
CA SER A 849 -9.76 -16.02 -35.12
C SER A 849 -9.23 -16.93 -36.24
N GLY A 850 -7.91 -17.08 -36.34
CA GLY A 850 -7.21 -17.80 -37.40
C GLY A 850 -7.31 -17.13 -38.78
N LYS A 851 -8.02 -16.01 -38.90
CA LYS A 851 -8.27 -15.34 -40.19
C LYS A 851 -7.16 -14.31 -40.47
N PRO A 852 -6.53 -14.33 -41.66
CA PRO A 852 -5.58 -13.30 -42.05
C PRO A 852 -6.29 -11.98 -42.37
N HIS A 853 -5.57 -10.87 -42.22
CA HIS A 853 -6.04 -9.54 -42.54
C HIS A 853 -6.15 -9.35 -44.05
N GLN A 854 -7.37 -9.10 -44.53
CA GLN A 854 -7.67 -8.70 -45.90
C GLN A 854 -7.84 -7.18 -45.91
N GLY A 855 -6.87 -6.43 -46.47
CA GLY A 855 -6.81 -4.96 -46.38
C GLY A 855 -8.11 -4.22 -46.76
N GLU A 856 -8.29 -3.02 -46.18
CA GLU A 856 -9.33 -1.97 -46.34
C GLU A 856 -10.83 -2.32 -46.52
N LYS A 857 -11.23 -3.57 -46.78
CA LYS A 857 -12.64 -3.98 -46.72
C LYS A 857 -12.97 -4.39 -45.30
N ARG A 858 -13.36 -3.41 -44.47
CA ARG A 858 -13.94 -3.64 -43.13
C ARG A 858 -15.11 -4.65 -43.23
N SER A 859 -14.94 -5.83 -42.65
CA SER A 859 -16.07 -6.63 -42.17
C SER A 859 -16.35 -6.23 -40.72
N ALA A 860 -17.61 -6.03 -40.38
CA ALA A 860 -18.10 -5.50 -39.11
C ALA A 860 -18.09 -6.52 -37.94
N ASP A 861 -17.55 -7.72 -38.14
CA ASP A 861 -17.75 -8.86 -37.22
C ASP A 861 -16.68 -9.03 -36.12
N GLU A 862 -15.62 -8.22 -36.09
CA GLU A 862 -14.47 -8.44 -35.17
C GLU A 862 -14.62 -7.81 -33.77
N ALA A 863 -15.79 -7.27 -33.41
CA ALA A 863 -16.01 -6.56 -32.14
C ALA A 863 -16.32 -7.45 -30.91
N ALA A 864 -16.31 -8.78 -31.04
CA ALA A 864 -16.77 -9.71 -29.99
C ALA A 864 -15.65 -10.51 -29.28
N GLY A 865 -14.52 -9.86 -28.97
CA GLY A 865 -13.43 -10.47 -28.18
C GLY A 865 -13.66 -10.30 -26.67
N GLY A 866 -14.31 -11.26 -26.01
CA GLY A 866 -14.39 -11.31 -24.55
C GLY A 866 -13.04 -11.63 -23.88
N PRO A 867 -12.85 -11.29 -22.59
CA PRO A 867 -11.61 -11.56 -21.86
C PRO A 867 -11.28 -13.07 -21.80
N PRO A 868 -9.99 -13.44 -21.67
CA PRO A 868 -9.54 -14.82 -21.76
C PRO A 868 -10.18 -15.70 -20.68
N GLN A 869 -10.97 -16.70 -21.09
CA GLN A 869 -11.42 -17.78 -20.22
C GLN A 869 -10.25 -18.74 -19.95
N LYS A 870 -10.01 -19.07 -18.66
CA LYS A 870 -9.08 -20.15 -18.27
C LYS A 870 -9.61 -21.47 -18.85
N LYS A 871 -8.79 -22.25 -19.56
CA LYS A 871 -9.19 -23.58 -20.04
C LYS A 871 -9.55 -24.47 -18.84
N ALA A 872 -10.78 -24.98 -18.79
CA ALA A 872 -11.24 -25.88 -17.74
C ALA A 872 -10.38 -27.15 -17.68
N ARG A 873 -10.04 -27.58 -16.46
CA ARG A 873 -9.36 -28.86 -16.24
C ARG A 873 -10.37 -29.97 -16.47
N LEU A 874 -10.16 -30.74 -17.54
CA LEU A 874 -10.94 -31.97 -17.78
C LEU A 874 -10.55 -32.98 -16.71
N LEU A 875 -11.46 -33.29 -15.80
CA LEU A 875 -11.30 -34.41 -14.88
C LEU A 875 -11.71 -35.68 -15.63
N SER A 876 -10.85 -36.15 -16.54
CA SER A 876 -10.99 -37.50 -17.11
C SER A 876 -10.58 -38.53 -16.06
N SER A 877 -11.19 -39.72 -16.17
CA SER A 877 -11.25 -40.83 -15.22
C SER A 877 -9.92 -41.40 -14.68
N GLU A 878 -8.77 -40.85 -15.03
CA GLU A 878 -7.47 -41.48 -14.75
C GLU A 878 -6.69 -40.86 -13.58
N SER A 879 -7.08 -39.69 -13.05
CA SER A 879 -6.24 -38.99 -12.04
C SER A 879 -6.73 -39.01 -10.59
N LEU A 880 -7.98 -39.39 -10.32
CA LEU A 880 -8.53 -39.54 -8.96
C LEU A 880 -9.47 -40.77 -8.92
N ASN A 881 -9.04 -41.81 -8.20
CA ASN A 881 -9.69 -43.11 -7.98
C ASN A 881 -11.17 -43.23 -8.44
N PRO A 882 -11.46 -43.87 -9.58
CA PRO A 882 -12.83 -44.11 -10.02
C PRO A 882 -13.34 -45.41 -9.37
N GLU A 883 -13.73 -45.37 -8.10
CA GLU A 883 -14.87 -46.20 -7.74
C GLU A 883 -16.09 -45.47 -8.31
N SER A 884 -16.74 -46.03 -9.32
CA SER A 884 -18.01 -45.54 -9.85
C SER A 884 -19.12 -45.78 -8.82
N LEU A 885 -19.04 -45.07 -7.69
CA LEU A 885 -19.98 -45.20 -6.59
C LEU A 885 -21.30 -44.54 -6.96
N THR A 886 -22.41 -45.22 -6.66
CA THR A 886 -23.74 -44.58 -6.64
C THR A 886 -23.92 -43.76 -5.36
N VAL A 887 -24.90 -42.86 -5.34
CA VAL A 887 -25.21 -42.05 -4.14
C VAL A 887 -25.57 -42.94 -2.95
N GLU A 888 -26.21 -44.09 -3.18
CA GLU A 888 -26.53 -45.09 -2.17
C GLU A 888 -25.27 -45.74 -1.59
N GLN A 889 -24.28 -46.05 -2.43
CA GLN A 889 -23.00 -46.59 -1.99
C GLN A 889 -22.18 -45.56 -1.20
N VAL A 890 -22.26 -44.28 -1.58
CA VAL A 890 -21.68 -43.19 -0.76
C VAL A 890 -22.40 -43.07 0.59
N LYS A 891 -23.73 -43.17 0.63
CA LYS A 891 -24.49 -43.18 1.90
C LYS A 891 -24.12 -44.34 2.81
N GLU A 892 -23.84 -45.50 2.25
CA GLU A 892 -23.42 -46.70 2.99
C GLU A 892 -21.97 -46.58 3.51
N LYS A 893 -21.05 -46.08 2.68
CA LYS A 893 -19.62 -45.98 2.98
C LYS A 893 -19.26 -44.76 3.84
N GLU A 894 -19.89 -43.62 3.60
CA GLU A 894 -19.58 -42.29 4.19
C GLU A 894 -20.67 -41.80 5.17
N GLY A 895 -21.73 -42.58 5.36
CA GLY A 895 -22.83 -42.29 6.26
C GLY A 895 -23.88 -41.33 5.68
N PRO A 896 -24.79 -40.78 6.51
CA PRO A 896 -25.84 -39.88 6.05
C PRO A 896 -25.28 -38.68 5.27
N VAL A 897 -25.94 -38.31 4.17
CA VAL A 897 -25.54 -37.20 3.30
C VAL A 897 -26.58 -36.07 3.31
N VAL A 898 -26.11 -34.84 3.24
CA VAL A 898 -26.92 -33.65 2.96
C VAL A 898 -26.79 -33.31 1.49
N GLU A 899 -27.92 -33.09 0.83
CA GLU A 899 -28.02 -32.83 -0.60
C GLU A 899 -28.36 -31.36 -0.84
N ILE A 900 -27.55 -30.69 -1.68
CA ILE A 900 -27.80 -29.34 -2.15
C ILE A 900 -28.09 -29.41 -3.65
N ASP A 901 -29.35 -29.17 -4.01
CA ASP A 901 -29.80 -29.15 -5.39
C ASP A 901 -29.39 -27.84 -6.09
N GLN A 902 -28.67 -27.97 -7.20
CA GLN A 902 -28.43 -26.89 -8.17
C GLN A 902 -29.14 -27.24 -9.48
N LYS A 903 -29.32 -26.26 -10.37
CA LYS A 903 -30.11 -26.45 -11.61
C LYS A 903 -29.61 -27.58 -12.50
N THR A 904 -28.29 -27.81 -12.56
CA THR A 904 -27.66 -28.77 -13.48
C THR A 904 -26.87 -29.89 -12.77
N TYR A 905 -26.58 -29.74 -11.48
CA TYR A 905 -25.82 -30.69 -10.67
C TYR A 905 -26.30 -30.72 -9.22
N LYS A 906 -25.84 -31.69 -8.45
CA LYS A 906 -26.12 -31.87 -7.02
C LYS A 906 -24.82 -31.95 -6.26
N ILE A 907 -24.77 -31.33 -5.08
CA ILE A 907 -23.63 -31.42 -4.17
C ILE A 907 -24.04 -32.23 -2.96
N PHE A 908 -23.22 -33.22 -2.59
CA PHE A 908 -23.44 -34.07 -1.42
C PHE A 908 -22.34 -33.83 -0.39
N PHE A 909 -22.74 -33.51 0.83
CA PHE A 909 -21.87 -33.43 2.00
C PHE A 909 -22.13 -34.64 2.89
N THR A 910 -21.12 -35.48 3.11
CA THR A 910 -21.26 -36.69 3.92
C THR A 910 -21.04 -36.40 5.41
N SER A 911 -21.52 -37.28 6.29
CA SER A 911 -21.27 -37.17 7.73
C SER A 911 -19.79 -37.23 8.11
N LYS A 912 -18.95 -37.87 7.27
CA LYS A 912 -17.48 -37.88 7.39
C LYS A 912 -16.82 -36.62 6.82
N GLY A 913 -17.60 -35.74 6.20
CA GLY A 913 -17.17 -34.43 5.69
C GLY A 913 -16.60 -34.45 4.27
N SER A 914 -16.70 -35.58 3.55
CA SER A 914 -16.34 -35.64 2.13
C SER A 914 -17.36 -34.90 1.27
N ILE A 915 -16.88 -34.29 0.17
CA ILE A 915 -17.70 -33.48 -0.74
C ILE A 915 -17.75 -34.17 -2.10
N TRP A 916 -18.96 -34.43 -2.58
CA TRP A 916 -19.19 -35.09 -3.86
C TRP A 916 -20.11 -34.26 -4.75
N ILE A 917 -19.88 -34.30 -6.05
CA ILE A 917 -20.68 -33.59 -7.04
C ILE A 917 -21.20 -34.58 -8.08
N GLN A 918 -22.51 -34.54 -8.35
CA GLN A 918 -23.16 -35.35 -9.39
C GLN A 918 -23.83 -34.47 -10.43
N THR A 919 -23.56 -34.72 -11.70
CA THR A 919 -24.29 -34.06 -12.80
C THR A 919 -25.60 -34.80 -13.09
N THR A 920 -26.67 -34.06 -13.38
CA THR A 920 -28.02 -34.66 -13.52
C THR A 920 -28.28 -35.27 -14.90
N SER A 921 -27.88 -34.59 -15.98
CA SER A 921 -28.25 -35.00 -17.35
C SER A 921 -27.27 -34.59 -18.46
N CYS A 922 -26.47 -33.55 -18.26
CA CYS A 922 -25.51 -33.03 -19.23
C CYS A 922 -24.13 -32.86 -18.59
N GLU A 923 -23.12 -32.72 -19.44
CA GLU A 923 -21.78 -32.31 -19.01
C GLU A 923 -21.86 -30.90 -18.43
N VAL A 924 -21.28 -30.68 -17.25
CA VAL A 924 -21.30 -29.39 -16.57
C VAL A 924 -19.87 -28.91 -16.36
N GLU A 925 -19.62 -27.66 -16.75
CA GLU A 925 -18.42 -26.92 -16.36
C GLU A 925 -18.75 -26.11 -15.10
N LEU A 926 -18.03 -26.38 -14.01
CA LEU A 926 -18.15 -25.67 -12.76
C LEU A 926 -17.03 -24.65 -12.67
N ASP A 927 -17.38 -23.38 -12.47
CA ASP A 927 -16.41 -22.31 -12.30
C ASP A 927 -15.83 -22.26 -10.88
N ASP A 928 -14.70 -21.57 -10.73
CA ASP A 928 -14.02 -21.30 -9.47
C ASP A 928 -14.54 -20.02 -8.77
N THR A 929 -15.63 -19.44 -9.28
CA THR A 929 -16.14 -18.12 -8.86
C THR A 929 -17.28 -18.21 -7.86
N SER A 930 -18.02 -19.31 -7.84
CA SER A 930 -19.15 -19.51 -6.93
C SER A 930 -18.80 -20.49 -5.79
N PRO A 931 -19.20 -20.20 -4.52
CA PRO A 931 -18.98 -21.15 -3.44
C PRO A 931 -19.90 -22.37 -3.57
N LEU A 932 -19.36 -23.55 -3.35
CA LEU A 932 -20.10 -24.81 -3.26
C LEU A 932 -21.02 -24.81 -2.03
N ALA A 933 -20.55 -24.27 -0.91
CA ALA A 933 -21.29 -24.07 0.33
C ALA A 933 -20.63 -23.04 1.23
N LEU A 934 -21.37 -22.51 2.21
CA LEU A 934 -20.86 -21.64 3.26
C LEU A 934 -20.60 -22.39 4.56
N THR A 935 -19.68 -21.84 5.36
CA THR A 935 -19.26 -22.39 6.65
C THR A 935 -19.90 -21.64 7.81
N PHE A 936 -20.51 -22.37 8.74
CA PHE A 936 -20.95 -21.86 10.02
C PHE A 936 -19.80 -21.78 11.04
N GLY A 937 -19.75 -20.68 11.78
CA GLY A 937 -18.71 -20.46 12.78
C GLY A 937 -18.85 -19.13 13.49
N LYS A 938 -17.83 -18.78 14.28
CA LYS A 938 -17.76 -17.53 15.04
C LYS A 938 -16.56 -16.70 14.61
N PHE A 939 -16.80 -15.41 14.34
CA PHE A 939 -15.76 -14.41 14.27
C PHE A 939 -15.35 -14.02 15.69
N LYS A 940 -14.06 -14.03 15.98
CA LYS A 940 -13.48 -13.46 17.19
C LYS A 940 -12.59 -12.29 16.80
N ILE A 941 -12.61 -11.23 17.60
CA ILE A 941 -11.79 -10.03 17.41
C ILE A 941 -11.07 -9.66 18.70
N ASN A 942 -10.04 -8.81 18.61
CA ASN A 942 -9.31 -8.23 19.74
C ASN A 942 -8.86 -9.30 20.75
N GLU A 943 -9.12 -9.09 22.03
CA GLU A 943 -8.76 -9.99 23.13
C GLU A 943 -9.29 -11.42 22.93
N GLU A 944 -10.49 -11.59 22.34
CA GLU A 944 -11.03 -12.93 22.06
C GLU A 944 -10.25 -13.64 20.95
N ALA A 945 -9.80 -12.89 19.94
CA ALA A 945 -8.94 -13.41 18.89
C ALA A 945 -7.54 -13.71 19.41
N GLU A 946 -6.96 -12.85 20.24
CA GLU A 946 -5.67 -13.11 20.89
C GLU A 946 -5.71 -14.33 21.80
N ALA A 947 -6.78 -14.49 22.58
CA ALA A 947 -6.99 -15.65 23.42
C ALA A 947 -7.12 -16.93 22.59
N ALA A 948 -7.80 -16.85 21.44
CA ALA A 948 -7.86 -17.96 20.49
C ALA A 948 -6.48 -18.27 19.88
N LEU A 949 -5.74 -17.25 19.44
CA LEU A 949 -4.41 -17.35 18.83
C LEU A 949 -3.36 -17.93 19.81
N LYS A 950 -3.48 -17.64 21.11
CA LYS A 950 -2.61 -18.21 22.17
C LYS A 950 -3.01 -19.64 22.57
N GLY A 951 -4.21 -20.09 22.21
CA GLY A 951 -4.69 -21.44 22.54
C GLY A 951 -4.21 -22.47 21.52
N ASP A 952 -3.28 -23.34 21.90
CA ASP A 952 -2.69 -24.37 21.01
C ASP A 952 -3.67 -25.42 20.45
N LYS A 953 -4.96 -25.38 20.84
CA LYS A 953 -5.94 -26.45 20.54
C LYS A 953 -7.08 -26.03 19.60
N VAL A 954 -7.16 -24.77 19.18
CA VAL A 954 -8.29 -24.31 18.34
C VAL A 954 -7.81 -24.06 16.92
N GLU A 955 -8.28 -24.89 15.99
CA GLU A 955 -8.10 -24.63 14.57
C GLU A 955 -8.95 -23.42 14.16
N MET A 956 -8.31 -22.47 13.49
CA MET A 956 -8.89 -21.19 13.13
C MET A 956 -8.35 -20.72 11.78
N MET A 957 -9.18 -19.99 11.06
CA MET A 957 -8.83 -19.29 9.84
C MET A 957 -8.46 -17.84 10.20
N ASP A 958 -7.34 -17.37 9.67
CA ASP A 958 -6.97 -15.98 9.84
C ASP A 958 -7.88 -15.10 8.97
N VAL A 959 -8.54 -14.11 9.59
CA VAL A 959 -9.38 -13.17 8.84
C VAL A 959 -8.47 -12.02 8.44
N GLY A 960 -8.13 -11.98 7.16
CA GLY A 960 -7.15 -11.04 6.64
C GLY A 960 -7.38 -10.68 5.18
N PHE A 961 -6.71 -9.61 4.77
CA PHE A 961 -6.58 -9.23 3.37
C PHE A 961 -5.15 -9.51 2.91
N GLY A 962 -4.98 -10.56 2.11
CA GLY A 962 -3.87 -10.62 1.16
C GLY A 962 -4.15 -9.68 -0.01
N SER A 963 -3.10 -9.17 -0.66
CA SER A 963 -3.20 -8.27 -1.82
C SER A 963 -4.04 -8.81 -2.97
N ASP A 964 -4.20 -10.14 -3.03
CA ASP A 964 -4.88 -10.89 -4.09
C ASP A 964 -6.00 -11.79 -3.54
N VAL A 965 -6.57 -11.46 -2.38
CA VAL A 965 -7.74 -12.21 -1.88
C VAL A 965 -8.91 -12.04 -2.84
N ASP A 966 -9.36 -13.18 -3.36
CA ASP A 966 -10.59 -13.31 -4.12
C ASP A 966 -11.77 -12.80 -3.28
N MET A 967 -12.42 -11.73 -3.72
CA MET A 967 -13.58 -11.16 -3.05
C MET A 967 -14.88 -11.69 -3.62
N CYS A 968 -15.82 -12.03 -2.73
CA CYS A 968 -17.12 -12.55 -3.11
C CYS A 968 -18.28 -11.64 -2.66
N GLY A 969 -18.75 -10.80 -3.59
CA GLY A 969 -20.07 -10.16 -3.59
C GLY A 969 -20.20 -8.80 -2.87
N ALA A 970 -20.96 -7.89 -3.46
CA ALA A 970 -21.50 -6.69 -2.80
C ALA A 970 -22.98 -6.92 -2.51
N ARG A 971 -23.47 -6.48 -1.34
CA ARG A 971 -24.89 -6.56 -1.01
C ARG A 971 -25.39 -5.17 -0.62
N LYS A 972 -26.28 -4.61 -1.44
CA LYS A 972 -27.07 -3.47 -0.98
C LYS A 972 -28.07 -3.96 0.08
N LEU A 973 -28.03 -3.35 1.26
CA LEU A 973 -28.96 -3.64 2.35
C LEU A 973 -30.42 -3.36 1.96
N SER A 974 -30.67 -2.50 0.97
CA SER A 974 -32.02 -2.14 0.52
C SER A 974 -32.75 -3.31 -0.16
N ASP A 975 -32.06 -4.19 -0.87
CA ASP A 975 -32.72 -5.05 -1.86
C ASP A 975 -32.80 -6.53 -1.47
N ASN A 976 -32.20 -6.94 -0.34
CA ASN A 976 -32.09 -8.34 0.13
C ASN A 976 -31.55 -9.35 -0.93
N LYS A 977 -31.22 -8.91 -2.14
CA LYS A 977 -30.64 -9.70 -3.22
C LYS A 977 -29.14 -9.43 -3.26
N PRO A 978 -28.28 -10.44 -3.06
CA PRO A 978 -26.86 -10.29 -3.29
C PRO A 978 -26.62 -10.04 -4.78
N GLU A 979 -25.95 -8.93 -5.10
CA GLU A 979 -25.43 -8.72 -6.46
C GLU A 979 -24.08 -9.44 -6.49
N ILE A 980 -24.12 -10.74 -6.80
CA ILE A 980 -22.91 -11.56 -6.92
C ILE A 980 -22.23 -11.15 -8.23
N SER A 981 -21.36 -10.13 -8.15
CA SER A 981 -20.37 -9.89 -9.20
C SER A 981 -19.40 -11.07 -9.24
N PRO A 982 -18.90 -11.49 -10.42
CA PRO A 982 -17.83 -12.49 -10.51
C PRO A 982 -16.65 -12.10 -9.61
N LEU A 983 -15.96 -13.10 -9.05
CA LEU A 983 -14.77 -12.91 -8.19
C LEU A 983 -13.84 -11.89 -8.85
N LYS A 984 -13.75 -10.72 -8.23
CA LYS A 984 -12.68 -9.75 -8.49
C LYS A 984 -11.79 -9.78 -7.27
N THR A 985 -10.48 -9.57 -7.44
CA THR A 985 -9.64 -9.30 -6.28
C THR A 985 -10.14 -8.04 -5.58
N LEU A 986 -9.93 -7.92 -4.26
CA LEU A 986 -10.28 -6.68 -3.52
C LEU A 986 -9.74 -5.45 -4.25
N ARG A 987 -8.50 -5.52 -4.74
CA ARG A 987 -7.86 -4.45 -5.51
C ARG A 987 -8.72 -4.02 -6.71
N ALA A 988 -9.13 -4.97 -7.55
CA ALA A 988 -9.96 -4.68 -8.71
C ALA A 988 -11.35 -4.13 -8.33
N HIS A 989 -11.90 -4.55 -7.19
CA HIS A 989 -13.16 -4.00 -6.69
C HIS A 989 -13.01 -2.55 -6.20
N LEU A 990 -11.97 -2.23 -5.44
CA LEU A 990 -11.70 -0.87 -4.97
C LEU A 990 -11.40 0.09 -6.13
N GLN A 991 -10.67 -0.36 -7.16
CA GLN A 991 -10.47 0.43 -8.38
C GLN A 991 -11.80 0.75 -9.08
N LEU A 992 -12.68 -0.25 -9.23
CA LEU A 992 -14.01 -0.03 -9.80
C LEU A 992 -14.85 0.96 -8.98
N MET A 993 -14.70 0.97 -7.65
CA MET A 993 -15.37 1.93 -6.79
C MET A 993 -14.83 3.36 -6.99
N GLU A 994 -13.51 3.53 -7.09
CA GLU A 994 -12.91 4.85 -7.42
C GLU A 994 -13.35 5.34 -8.80
N GLU A 995 -13.43 4.46 -9.81
CA GLU A 995 -13.94 4.78 -11.15
C GLU A 995 -15.41 5.25 -11.09
N LYS A 996 -16.21 4.67 -10.21
CA LYS A 996 -17.59 5.09 -9.91
C LYS A 996 -17.66 6.34 -9.03
N LYS A 997 -16.53 7.03 -8.80
CA LYS A 997 -16.40 8.23 -7.96
C LYS A 997 -16.78 8.01 -6.49
N MET A 998 -16.72 6.77 -6.01
CA MET A 998 -16.93 6.47 -4.60
C MET A 998 -15.65 6.77 -3.83
N ASP A 999 -15.78 7.32 -2.62
CA ASP A 999 -14.62 7.58 -1.80
C ASP A 999 -14.18 6.33 -1.03
N VAL A 1000 -13.28 5.55 -1.63
CA VAL A 1000 -12.75 4.33 -1.01
C VAL A 1000 -12.02 4.57 0.31
N THR A 1001 -11.51 5.78 0.56
CA THR A 1001 -10.87 6.12 1.85
C THR A 1001 -11.86 6.21 3.00
N SER A 1002 -13.14 6.44 2.67
CA SER A 1002 -14.23 6.52 3.65
C SER A 1002 -14.82 5.15 4.00
N ILE A 1003 -14.40 4.09 3.29
CA ILE A 1003 -14.89 2.75 3.54
C ILE A 1003 -14.22 2.19 4.78
N GLU A 1004 -15.01 1.85 5.78
CA GLU A 1004 -14.51 1.23 7.00
C GLU A 1004 -14.34 -0.27 6.78
N PHE A 1005 -13.20 -0.81 7.21
CA PHE A 1005 -12.94 -2.25 7.15
C PHE A 1005 -12.92 -2.80 8.58
N ALA A 1006 -13.74 -3.81 8.86
CA ALA A 1006 -13.75 -4.42 10.18
C ALA A 1006 -12.35 -4.99 10.53
N CYS A 1007 -11.77 -4.54 11.65
CA CYS A 1007 -10.44 -4.93 12.16
C CYS A 1007 -9.24 -4.59 11.25
N HIS A 1008 -9.45 -3.85 10.17
CA HIS A 1008 -8.43 -3.52 9.17
C HIS A 1008 -8.46 -2.04 8.81
N LYS A 1009 -7.35 -1.51 8.28
CA LYS A 1009 -7.29 -0.17 7.69
C LYS A 1009 -6.86 -0.29 6.25
N LEU A 1010 -7.68 0.27 5.36
CA LEU A 1010 -7.33 0.50 3.97
C LEU A 1010 -6.54 1.81 3.86
N LYS A 1011 -5.33 1.73 3.33
CA LYS A 1011 -4.54 2.90 2.96
C LYS A 1011 -4.30 2.86 1.45
N PRO A 1012 -5.02 3.68 0.66
CA PRO A 1012 -4.64 3.88 -0.72
C PRO A 1012 -3.24 4.51 -0.80
N ARG A 1013 -2.48 4.10 -1.81
CA ARG A 1013 -1.15 4.62 -2.08
C ARG A 1013 -0.93 4.70 -3.59
N VAL A 1014 -0.27 5.77 -4.02
CA VAL A 1014 0.27 5.85 -5.37
C VAL A 1014 1.66 5.20 -5.36
N GLU A 1015 1.84 4.15 -6.14
CA GLU A 1015 3.16 3.60 -6.40
C GLU A 1015 3.93 4.57 -7.30
N LYS A 1016 5.16 4.87 -6.91
CA LYS A 1016 6.04 5.80 -7.64
C LYS A 1016 7.25 5.04 -8.15
N ASP A 1017 7.72 5.36 -9.34
CA ASP A 1017 8.98 4.82 -9.85
C ASP A 1017 10.21 5.45 -9.18
N SER A 1018 11.39 5.08 -9.67
CA SER A 1018 12.66 5.63 -9.20
C SER A 1018 12.84 7.14 -9.45
N ALA A 1019 12.10 7.72 -10.39
CA ALA A 1019 12.10 9.17 -10.64
C ALA A 1019 11.13 9.91 -9.70
N GLY A 1020 10.25 9.18 -9.02
CA GLY A 1020 9.21 9.74 -8.15
C GLY A 1020 7.90 10.00 -8.89
N ASP A 1021 7.78 9.54 -10.14
CA ASP A 1021 6.59 9.70 -10.96
C ASP A 1021 5.55 8.63 -10.62
N ALA A 1022 4.28 9.01 -10.61
CA ALA A 1022 3.18 8.11 -10.30
C ALA A 1022 3.02 7.02 -11.36
N GLN A 1023 3.24 5.77 -10.94
CA GLN A 1023 3.18 4.57 -11.78
C GLN A 1023 1.86 3.85 -11.66
N ASP A 1024 1.27 3.70 -10.47
CA ASP A 1024 0.02 2.92 -10.29
C ASP A 1024 -0.74 3.31 -9.02
N ARG A 1025 -2.00 2.87 -8.94
CA ARG A 1025 -2.85 2.93 -7.75
C ARG A 1025 -2.85 1.59 -7.02
N VAL A 1026 -2.25 1.57 -5.82
CA VAL A 1026 -2.16 0.39 -4.94
C VAL A 1026 -2.96 0.62 -3.67
N PHE A 1027 -3.48 -0.47 -3.09
CA PHE A 1027 -4.25 -0.45 -1.87
C PHE A 1027 -3.55 -1.31 -0.82
N ASP A 1028 -3.01 -0.68 0.22
CA ASP A 1028 -2.41 -1.37 1.35
C ASP A 1028 -3.49 -1.63 2.39
N VAL A 1029 -3.79 -2.91 2.66
CA VAL A 1029 -4.71 -3.26 3.74
C VAL A 1029 -3.90 -3.76 4.93
N LYS A 1030 -3.93 -2.99 6.03
CA LYS A 1030 -3.23 -3.35 7.26
C LYS A 1030 -4.22 -3.92 8.27
N LYS A 1031 -3.98 -5.14 8.72
CA LYS A 1031 -4.64 -5.70 9.90
C LYS A 1031 -4.30 -4.85 11.12
N CYS A 1032 -5.30 -4.21 11.71
CA CYS A 1032 -5.12 -3.31 12.85
C CYS A 1032 -5.39 -4.03 14.16
N ASP A 1033 -6.38 -4.92 14.14
CA ASP A 1033 -6.78 -5.71 15.28
C ASP A 1033 -6.71 -7.21 14.93
N PRO A 1034 -6.35 -8.08 15.88
CA PRO A 1034 -6.40 -9.51 15.65
C PRO A 1034 -7.86 -9.92 15.42
N CYS A 1035 -8.11 -10.60 14.30
CA CYS A 1035 -9.41 -11.18 13.97
C CYS A 1035 -9.21 -12.55 13.34
N VAL A 1036 -10.03 -13.51 13.78
CA VAL A 1036 -9.99 -14.90 13.34
C VAL A 1036 -11.41 -15.45 13.19
N PHE A 1037 -11.57 -16.42 12.31
CA PHE A 1037 -12.80 -17.18 12.16
C PHE A 1037 -12.58 -18.60 12.67
N ILE A 1038 -13.46 -19.05 13.56
CA ILE A 1038 -13.42 -20.41 14.10
C ILE A 1038 -14.63 -21.16 13.55
N PRO A 1039 -14.41 -22.15 12.65
CA PRO A 1039 -15.48 -23.03 12.20
C PRO A 1039 -16.14 -23.74 13.39
N GLN A 1040 -17.46 -23.85 13.35
CA GLN A 1040 -18.23 -24.61 14.34
C GLN A 1040 -19.08 -25.67 13.65
N PRO A 1041 -19.39 -26.78 14.34
CA PRO A 1041 -20.35 -27.75 13.83
C PRO A 1041 -21.66 -27.04 13.48
N THR A 1042 -22.30 -27.45 12.38
CA THR A 1042 -23.62 -26.90 12.00
C THR A 1042 -24.60 -27.06 13.16
N PRO A 1043 -25.43 -26.03 13.44
CA PRO A 1043 -26.45 -26.11 14.49
C PRO A 1043 -27.53 -27.16 14.17
N ARG A 1044 -27.65 -27.58 12.90
CA ARG A 1044 -28.62 -28.57 12.44
C ARG A 1044 -27.94 -29.94 12.33
N LYS A 1045 -28.43 -30.92 13.10
CA LYS A 1045 -27.92 -32.30 13.01
C LYS A 1045 -28.39 -32.96 11.72
N ILE A 1046 -27.51 -33.72 11.07
CA ILE A 1046 -27.85 -34.61 9.96
C ILE A 1046 -28.68 -35.77 10.52
N THR A 1047 -30.00 -35.58 10.64
CA THR A 1047 -30.94 -36.61 11.11
C THR A 1047 -32.22 -36.54 10.31
N ASN A 1048 -32.87 -37.67 10.07
CA ASN A 1048 -34.08 -37.79 9.23
C ASN A 1048 -35.34 -37.10 9.80
N LYS A 1049 -35.26 -36.42 10.95
CA LYS A 1049 -36.44 -35.88 11.67
C LYS A 1049 -36.41 -34.36 11.94
N LYS A 1050 -35.36 -33.64 11.55
CA LYS A 1050 -35.25 -32.16 11.72
C LYS A 1050 -34.85 -31.50 10.40
N ALA A 1051 -35.05 -30.18 10.31
CA ALA A 1051 -34.57 -29.38 9.18
C ALA A 1051 -33.07 -29.64 8.96
N GLN A 1052 -32.70 -30.10 7.76
CA GLN A 1052 -31.31 -30.38 7.39
C GLN A 1052 -30.51 -29.06 7.31
N PRO A 1053 -29.17 -29.13 7.45
CA PRO A 1053 -28.28 -28.05 7.06
C PRO A 1053 -28.59 -27.59 5.64
N ASP A 1054 -28.56 -26.29 5.41
CA ASP A 1054 -28.77 -25.69 4.09
C ASP A 1054 -27.44 -25.14 3.54
N TRP A 1055 -27.48 -24.54 2.36
CA TRP A 1055 -26.28 -24.01 1.70
C TRP A 1055 -25.49 -23.00 2.57
N ASP A 1056 -26.16 -22.33 3.53
CA ASP A 1056 -25.55 -21.31 4.39
C ASP A 1056 -24.72 -21.88 5.55
N ASP A 1057 -24.82 -23.18 5.85
CA ASP A 1057 -24.11 -23.80 6.97
C ASP A 1057 -23.54 -25.22 6.71
N VAL A 1058 -23.93 -25.88 5.62
CA VAL A 1058 -23.52 -27.26 5.30
C VAL A 1058 -22.00 -27.42 5.12
N GLY A 1059 -21.28 -26.37 4.73
CA GLY A 1059 -19.82 -26.40 4.57
C GLY A 1059 -19.08 -26.65 5.89
N SER A 1060 -19.71 -26.41 7.05
CA SER A 1060 -19.13 -26.77 8.35
C SER A 1060 -18.97 -28.26 8.55
N ILE A 1061 -19.75 -29.09 7.87
CA ILE A 1061 -19.67 -30.55 7.98
C ILE A 1061 -18.29 -31.02 7.48
N ALA A 1062 -17.82 -30.46 6.36
CA ALA A 1062 -16.51 -30.77 5.79
C ALA A 1062 -15.34 -30.28 6.64
N LEU A 1063 -15.52 -29.21 7.41
CA LEU A 1063 -14.44 -28.57 8.18
C LEU A 1063 -14.36 -29.04 9.63
N THR A 1064 -15.45 -29.60 10.17
CA THR A 1064 -15.53 -29.97 11.60
C THR A 1064 -15.67 -31.47 11.85
N SER A 1065 -15.84 -32.28 10.80
CA SER A 1065 -15.87 -33.73 10.93
C SER A 1065 -14.48 -34.28 11.26
N PRO A 1066 -14.32 -35.19 12.24
CA PRO A 1066 -13.01 -35.69 12.66
C PRO A 1066 -12.17 -36.30 11.53
N ASP A 1067 -12.82 -36.92 10.54
CA ASP A 1067 -12.16 -37.67 9.47
C ASP A 1067 -11.55 -36.76 8.39
N THR A 1068 -12.19 -35.62 8.11
CA THR A 1068 -11.77 -34.65 7.07
C THR A 1068 -11.05 -33.44 7.62
N LYS A 1069 -11.17 -33.18 8.93
CA LYS A 1069 -10.44 -32.11 9.62
C LYS A 1069 -8.93 -32.15 9.36
N ALA A 1070 -8.34 -33.34 9.29
CA ALA A 1070 -6.91 -33.51 8.98
C ALA A 1070 -6.51 -33.11 7.54
N GLY A 1071 -7.48 -33.05 6.62
CA GLY A 1071 -7.27 -32.68 5.22
C GLY A 1071 -7.27 -31.16 4.96
N TRP A 1072 -7.68 -30.34 5.94
CA TRP A 1072 -7.78 -28.90 5.79
C TRP A 1072 -6.65 -28.17 6.51
N ASN A 1073 -5.96 -27.27 5.80
CA ASN A 1073 -5.12 -26.26 6.43
C ASN A 1073 -5.91 -24.95 6.54
N LEU A 1074 -6.54 -24.69 7.69
CA LEU A 1074 -7.35 -23.49 7.86
C LEU A 1074 -6.57 -22.17 7.79
N LYS A 1075 -5.23 -22.20 7.93
CA LYS A 1075 -4.42 -20.97 7.87
C LYS A 1075 -4.33 -20.40 6.45
N ASP A 1076 -4.20 -21.25 5.44
CA ASP A 1076 -4.16 -20.85 4.03
C ASP A 1076 -5.43 -21.23 3.25
N GLY A 1077 -6.36 -21.94 3.91
CA GLY A 1077 -7.62 -22.40 3.34
C GLY A 1077 -7.45 -23.57 2.38
N SER A 1078 -6.28 -24.17 2.25
CA SER A 1078 -6.06 -25.27 1.30
C SER A 1078 -6.59 -26.61 1.82
N HIS A 1079 -7.06 -27.45 0.90
CA HIS A 1079 -7.35 -28.87 1.15
C HIS A 1079 -6.24 -29.75 0.56
N VAL A 1080 -5.90 -30.86 1.21
CA VAL A 1080 -4.83 -31.78 0.79
C VAL A 1080 -5.02 -32.33 -0.63
N GLU A 1081 -6.26 -32.49 -1.10
CA GLU A 1081 -6.55 -32.96 -2.47
C GLU A 1081 -6.37 -31.85 -3.53
N GLY A 1082 -6.24 -30.58 -3.12
CA GLY A 1082 -5.96 -29.45 -3.99
C GLY A 1082 -7.07 -29.04 -4.97
N LEU A 1083 -8.25 -29.68 -4.92
CA LEU A 1083 -9.40 -29.37 -5.77
C LEU A 1083 -10.33 -28.32 -5.17
N VAL A 1084 -10.38 -28.23 -3.85
CA VAL A 1084 -11.16 -27.23 -3.13
C VAL A 1084 -10.29 -26.37 -2.22
N SER A 1085 -10.79 -25.18 -1.91
CA SER A 1085 -10.19 -24.24 -0.97
C SER A 1085 -11.26 -23.48 -0.20
N LEU A 1086 -10.98 -23.18 1.06
CA LEU A 1086 -11.77 -22.33 1.92
C LEU A 1086 -11.32 -20.89 1.69
N LYS A 1087 -12.19 -20.06 1.11
CA LYS A 1087 -11.89 -18.65 0.85
C LYS A 1087 -12.71 -17.75 1.77
N GLN A 1088 -12.04 -16.72 2.30
CA GLN A 1088 -12.70 -15.67 3.08
C GLN A 1088 -13.64 -14.89 2.17
N ARG A 1089 -14.83 -14.55 2.67
CA ARG A 1089 -15.79 -13.72 1.95
C ARG A 1089 -15.91 -12.36 2.62
N TRP A 1090 -16.07 -11.32 1.83
CA TRP A 1090 -16.21 -9.94 2.29
C TRP A 1090 -17.39 -9.32 1.56
N VAL A 1091 -18.25 -8.63 2.30
CA VAL A 1091 -19.41 -7.95 1.75
C VAL A 1091 -19.27 -6.46 1.99
N LEU A 1092 -19.49 -5.68 0.93
CA LEU A 1092 -19.71 -4.24 1.04
C LEU A 1092 -21.14 -4.02 1.51
N MET A 1093 -21.30 -3.45 2.70
CA MET A 1093 -22.58 -3.00 3.23
C MET A 1093 -22.65 -1.48 3.18
N ASP A 1094 -23.73 -0.98 2.61
CA ASP A 1094 -24.10 0.42 2.69
C ASP A 1094 -25.10 0.58 3.85
N ASN A 1095 -24.65 1.14 4.96
CA ASN A 1095 -25.49 1.38 6.13
C ASN A 1095 -25.48 2.87 6.49
N ASP A 1096 -26.31 3.29 7.45
CA ASP A 1096 -26.38 4.70 7.87
C ASP A 1096 -25.10 5.18 8.60
N GLN A 1097 -24.21 4.25 8.95
CA GLN A 1097 -22.84 4.51 9.39
C GLN A 1097 -21.84 4.53 8.23
N GLY A 1098 -22.28 4.61 6.97
CA GLY A 1098 -21.46 4.65 5.77
C GLY A 1098 -21.21 3.30 5.12
N LEU A 1099 -20.30 3.30 4.14
CA LEU A 1099 -19.88 2.09 3.46
C LEU A 1099 -18.91 1.31 4.36
N THR A 1100 -19.22 0.04 4.60
CA THR A 1100 -18.43 -0.82 5.47
C THR A 1100 -18.16 -2.15 4.79
N PHE A 1101 -16.90 -2.60 4.80
CA PHE A 1101 -16.52 -3.96 4.42
C PHE A 1101 -16.52 -4.85 5.64
N ASN A 1102 -17.38 -5.88 5.60
CA ASN A 1102 -17.52 -6.83 6.70
C ASN A 1102 -17.20 -8.25 6.24
N PRO A 1103 -16.55 -9.05 7.08
CA PRO A 1103 -16.33 -10.45 6.76
C PRO A 1103 -17.67 -11.18 6.81
N GLU A 1104 -17.95 -11.97 5.78
CA GLU A 1104 -19.05 -12.94 5.77
C GLU A 1104 -18.53 -14.35 6.08
N LYS A 1105 -19.46 -15.28 6.34
CA LYS A 1105 -19.19 -16.71 6.42
C LYS A 1105 -18.26 -17.14 5.27
N PRO A 1106 -17.08 -17.73 5.57
CA PRO A 1106 -16.20 -18.28 4.54
C PRO A 1106 -16.94 -19.31 3.67
N GLY A 1107 -16.50 -19.45 2.43
CA GLY A 1107 -17.08 -20.39 1.47
C GLY A 1107 -16.06 -21.40 0.99
N ILE A 1108 -16.52 -22.61 0.65
CA ILE A 1108 -15.73 -23.64 -0.01
C ILE A 1108 -15.83 -23.43 -1.52
N TYR A 1109 -14.71 -23.23 -2.21
CA TYR A 1109 -14.61 -22.99 -3.65
C TYR A 1109 -13.78 -24.06 -4.32
N LEU A 1110 -13.99 -24.25 -5.62
CA LEU A 1110 -13.04 -24.96 -6.46
C LEU A 1110 -11.75 -24.14 -6.63
N THR A 1111 -10.60 -24.80 -6.72
CA THR A 1111 -9.29 -24.14 -6.95
C THR A 1111 -9.08 -23.75 -8.42
N GLY A 1112 -9.91 -24.26 -9.32
CA GLY A 1112 -9.98 -23.90 -10.73
C GLY A 1112 -11.22 -24.49 -11.40
N PRO A 1113 -11.57 -24.05 -12.61
CA PRO A 1113 -12.72 -24.58 -13.33
C PRO A 1113 -12.55 -26.07 -13.64
N ILE A 1114 -13.56 -26.87 -13.33
CA ILE A 1114 -13.58 -28.31 -13.59
C ILE A 1114 -14.73 -28.68 -14.53
N LYS A 1115 -14.50 -29.65 -15.39
CA LYS A 1115 -15.52 -30.20 -16.28
C LYS A 1115 -15.88 -31.61 -15.81
N ILE A 1116 -17.17 -31.85 -15.53
CA ILE A 1116 -17.69 -33.14 -15.06
C ILE A 1116 -18.61 -33.72 -16.13
N GLU A 1117 -18.31 -34.95 -16.55
CA GLU A 1117 -19.13 -35.67 -17.53
C GLU A 1117 -20.55 -35.94 -17.03
N ALA A 1118 -21.49 -36.10 -17.96
CA ALA A 1118 -22.90 -36.34 -17.65
C ALA A 1118 -23.10 -37.62 -16.82
N LYS A 1119 -23.93 -37.53 -15.77
CA LYS A 1119 -24.29 -38.61 -14.85
C LYS A 1119 -23.14 -39.21 -14.04
N LYS A 1120 -21.97 -38.56 -13.99
CA LYS A 1120 -20.86 -38.99 -13.12
C LYS A 1120 -20.96 -38.34 -11.74
N LEU A 1121 -20.56 -39.13 -10.73
CA LEU A 1121 -20.35 -38.70 -9.36
C LEU A 1121 -18.84 -38.56 -9.12
N VAL A 1122 -18.39 -37.39 -8.68
CA VAL A 1122 -16.95 -37.09 -8.49
C VAL A 1122 -16.73 -36.57 -7.08
N ARG A 1123 -15.72 -37.11 -6.39
CA ARG A 1123 -15.25 -36.58 -5.11
C ARG A 1123 -14.33 -35.38 -5.34
N VAL A 1124 -14.55 -34.30 -4.60
CA VAL A 1124 -13.75 -33.07 -4.67
C VAL A 1124 -13.09 -32.70 -3.34
N ALA A 1125 -13.47 -33.34 -2.23
CA ALA A 1125 -12.82 -33.26 -0.92
C ALA A 1125 -13.08 -34.51 -0.08
#